data_AF-A0AA39CWY8-F1
#
_entry.id   AF-A0AA39CWY8-F1
#
_cell.length_a   1.000
_cell.length_b   1.000
_cell.length_c   1.000
_cell.angle_alpha   90.00
_cell.angle_beta   90.00
_cell.angle_gamma   90.00
#
_symmetry.space_group_name_H-M   'P 1'
#
loop_
_entity.id
_entity.type
_entity.pdbx_description
1 polymer ?
#
loop_
_entity_poly.entity_id
_entity_poly.type
_entity_poly.pdbx_seq_one_letter_code
_entity_poly.pdbx_strand_id
1 'polypeptide(L)'
;MNRFDAQDALIAAHHTKTISLHNHKRESVRRQLLEALAFPEMNERRNMVEKRLRDFGDTCRWLFSCPDCVHQCPHDSCIQSDFVQWLYNGTEIFWISGKPGSGKSQLMDFIRQSFHSNGPSFAPLAAWANGKHVHVLDFWFFKPATSVLLKTLQGFWRSLCFQILDQDKSLVEKVVHGGSNEAPESLRSSLQLSGTNVRSWTDRELSSWFLYLLSATEHKFLLLLDGLDENADDHEGLLETIHHLVRSSRNIKICCSSRPEPLIARSLEHCPMLRLQDLNFADIETYCSRRLDDTRAAVHAYDIAKRAEGVFLWAYLVAEDLRRGSMLGDGDKDLEQRLNETPTEMNDLFEFMLKRQDRYYVKHPKPYLLLLNAAVQADSSPTLLQLLLASRDLESIKSQITNGPDANFLTDLNESARNMEINVIANCAGLVETERTYHSVGASYEYIVEAAFVRLRFIHRSVQDFLLESESGVQFLRSSKVPKDDAFKRLMTASALVSVMNRAFLSFYKAFDESLHYAGSIPSGSWTSSETHVLDALFSSMVSNQPAVLEKLKASTIIKCPQLSELDNIALGHPALHRLTPYLEAKLPRLAWEETSLAAGFIVSAILRNETRLDDDMAKILRPYISWTQCVTLCHLVGHSGAWTTPLTERHELHVTASRPLWQHCFIGNCNNFLGEPDTAQQPPFTVLDLDLRQTILDNRKLDSLSTGALLIAQPSWEFFPDPEDGCANESLYYHEAFKTTLIVPDSEPFGPPLVSFEQYCPETLCRFLTVEPEMKESLKHEFDKGSFIGIQQRVYQEYTTSILNDNVGVLSPAEIADIVCLGRARLFSNGRFILAGWAEVDKYVSRLMNGDFGEYFGSEQDPVLLEIVKRETKKLFTPEGSD
;
A
#
# COMPACT_ATOMS: atom_id res chain seq x y z
N MET A 1 -58.50 27.82 21.65
CA MET A 1 -57.06 27.85 21.96
C MET A 1 -56.27 26.65 21.41
N ASN A 2 -56.84 25.69 20.65
CA ASN A 2 -56.15 24.41 20.32
C ASN A 2 -56.04 24.07 18.81
N ARG A 3 -55.99 25.05 17.89
CA ARG A 3 -55.76 24.79 16.45
C ARG A 3 -54.44 25.32 15.90
N PHE A 4 -53.87 26.35 16.52
CA PHE A 4 -52.54 26.87 16.15
C PHE A 4 -51.41 25.96 16.68
N ASP A 5 -51.50 25.51 17.93
CA ASP A 5 -50.47 24.65 18.56
C ASP A 5 -50.25 23.30 17.83
N ALA A 6 -51.29 22.74 17.20
CA ALA A 6 -51.20 21.48 16.47
C ALA A 6 -50.47 21.62 15.12
N GLN A 7 -50.56 22.79 14.48
CA GLN A 7 -49.93 23.06 13.19
C GLN A 7 -48.45 23.44 13.39
N ASP A 8 -48.14 24.20 14.45
CA ASP A 8 -46.77 24.48 14.86
C ASP A 8 -46.04 23.22 15.33
N ALA A 9 -46.71 22.30 16.04
CA ALA A 9 -46.15 21.00 16.41
C ALA A 9 -45.84 20.11 15.20
N LEU A 10 -46.65 20.17 14.14
CA LEU A 10 -46.46 19.38 12.91
C LEU A 10 -45.32 19.95 12.04
N ILE A 11 -45.22 21.27 11.96
CA ILE A 11 -44.09 21.97 11.33
C ILE A 11 -42.79 21.69 12.10
N ALA A 12 -42.82 21.76 13.43
CA ALA A 12 -41.66 21.42 14.26
C ALA A 12 -41.25 19.95 14.12
N ALA A 13 -42.20 19.01 14.04
CA ALA A 13 -41.92 17.60 13.81
C ALA A 13 -41.33 17.34 12.41
N HIS A 14 -41.86 17.99 11.37
CA HIS A 14 -41.31 17.89 10.02
C HIS A 14 -39.90 18.51 9.96
N HIS A 15 -39.68 19.66 10.59
CA HIS A 15 -38.39 20.33 10.63
C HIS A 15 -37.34 19.48 11.37
N THR A 16 -37.73 18.88 12.51
CA THR A 16 -36.89 17.93 13.26
C THR A 16 -36.53 16.70 12.42
N LYS A 17 -37.49 16.16 11.66
CA LYS A 17 -37.25 15.02 10.77
C LYS A 17 -36.32 15.37 9.60
N THR A 18 -36.48 16.56 9.00
CA THR A 18 -35.60 17.07 7.95
C THR A 18 -34.17 17.30 8.46
N ILE A 19 -34.00 17.91 9.64
CA ILE A 19 -32.69 18.11 10.28
C ILE A 19 -32.03 16.76 10.59
N SER A 20 -32.80 15.79 11.11
CA SER A 20 -32.30 14.43 11.38
C SER A 20 -31.81 13.72 10.11
N LEU A 21 -32.55 13.84 9.00
CA LEU A 21 -32.18 13.27 7.70
C LEU A 21 -30.90 13.90 7.14
N HIS A 22 -30.77 15.23 7.23
CA HIS A 22 -29.56 15.94 6.79
C HIS A 22 -28.35 15.56 7.65
N ASN A 23 -28.51 15.47 8.97
CA ASN A 23 -27.44 15.04 9.88
C ASN A 23 -27.00 13.60 9.62
N HIS A 24 -27.93 12.69 9.32
CA HIS A 24 -27.59 11.32 8.95
C HIS A 24 -26.83 11.25 7.63
N LYS A 25 -27.25 12.01 6.61
CA LYS A 25 -26.54 12.08 5.32
C LYS A 25 -25.12 12.63 5.49
N ARG A 26 -24.96 13.70 6.28
CA ARG A 26 -23.65 14.31 6.60
C ARG A 26 -22.70 13.33 7.28
N GLU A 27 -23.18 12.62 8.29
CA GLU A 27 -22.38 11.64 9.03
C GLU A 27 -22.02 10.44 8.15
N SER A 28 -22.90 10.04 7.22
CA SER A 28 -22.62 8.99 6.25
C SER A 28 -21.49 9.38 5.30
N VAL A 29 -21.56 10.58 4.72
CA VAL A 29 -20.52 11.09 3.80
C VAL A 29 -19.17 11.24 4.53
N ARG A 30 -19.19 11.76 5.76
CA ARG A 30 -17.99 11.85 6.60
C ARG A 30 -17.34 10.49 6.82
N ARG A 31 -18.14 9.48 7.16
CA ARG A 31 -17.66 8.12 7.42
C ARG A 31 -17.04 7.48 6.18
N GLN A 32 -17.65 7.67 5.01
CA GLN A 32 -17.10 7.16 3.74
C GLN A 32 -15.72 7.78 3.45
N LEU A 33 -15.57 9.09 3.60
CA LEU A 33 -14.27 9.74 3.39
C LEU A 33 -13.20 9.26 4.39
N LEU A 34 -13.59 9.02 5.64
CA LEU A 34 -12.69 8.45 6.63
C LEU A 34 -12.28 7.02 6.30
N GLU A 35 -13.22 6.18 5.87
CA GLU A 35 -12.94 4.81 5.43
C GLU A 35 -11.97 4.79 4.23
N ALA A 36 -12.11 5.71 3.29
CA ALA A 36 -11.23 5.85 2.13
C ALA A 36 -9.80 6.30 2.50
N LEU A 37 -9.67 7.18 3.49
CA LEU A 37 -8.36 7.65 3.99
C LEU A 37 -7.67 6.60 4.89
N ALA A 38 -8.43 5.72 5.54
CA ALA A 38 -7.93 4.71 6.46
C ALA A 38 -7.09 3.63 5.75
N PHE A 39 -6.08 3.11 6.47
CA PHE A 39 -5.35 1.90 6.08
C PHE A 39 -5.08 1.03 7.32
N PRO A 40 -5.01 -0.31 7.19
CA PRO A 40 -5.00 -1.22 8.35
C PRO A 40 -3.85 -0.96 9.34
N GLU A 41 -2.67 -0.58 8.82
CA GLU A 41 -1.45 -0.39 9.60
C GLU A 41 -1.34 1.01 10.21
N MET A 42 -2.33 1.90 10.03
CA MET A 42 -2.27 3.31 10.44
C MET A 42 -1.92 3.53 11.92
N ASN A 43 -2.19 2.54 12.78
CA ASN A 43 -1.85 2.58 14.21
C ASN A 43 -0.77 1.56 14.62
N GLU A 44 -0.16 0.82 13.69
CA GLU A 44 0.75 -0.31 13.98
C GLU A 44 1.93 0.12 14.87
N ARG A 45 2.67 1.15 14.45
CA ARG A 45 3.84 1.63 15.19
C ARG A 45 3.46 2.11 16.59
N ARG A 46 2.35 2.84 16.73
CA ARG A 46 1.89 3.33 18.03
C ARG A 46 1.53 2.17 18.96
N ASN A 47 0.75 1.20 18.48
CA ASN A 47 0.40 0.00 19.25
C ASN A 47 1.64 -0.76 19.73
N MET A 48 2.70 -0.82 18.90
CA MET A 48 3.96 -1.44 19.28
C MET A 48 4.69 -0.66 20.39
N VAL A 49 4.70 0.68 20.34
CA VAL A 49 5.30 1.53 21.38
C VAL A 49 4.52 1.41 22.69
N GLU A 50 3.19 1.51 22.65
CA GLU A 50 2.30 1.37 23.82
C GLU A 50 2.50 0.01 24.54
N LYS A 51 2.70 -1.08 23.79
CA LYS A 51 2.96 -2.40 24.36
C LYS A 51 4.26 -2.43 25.17
N ARG A 52 5.31 -1.73 24.73
CA ARG A 52 6.62 -1.65 25.40
C ARG A 52 6.63 -0.71 26.61
N LEU A 53 5.82 0.35 26.60
CA LEU A 53 5.77 1.35 27.68
C LEU A 53 5.36 0.77 29.05
N ARG A 54 4.59 -0.32 29.09
CA ARG A 54 4.25 -1.01 30.35
C ARG A 54 5.49 -1.43 31.14
N ASP A 55 6.60 -1.69 30.48
CA ASP A 55 7.84 -2.17 31.10
C ASP A 55 8.69 -1.03 31.70
N PHE A 56 8.45 0.22 31.29
CA PHE A 56 9.24 1.39 31.69
C PHE A 56 8.57 2.26 32.77
N GLY A 57 7.27 2.11 33.02
CA GLY A 57 6.61 2.69 34.20
C GLY A 57 6.48 4.22 34.20
N ASP A 58 7.07 4.89 35.20
CA ASP A 58 6.84 6.32 35.52
C ASP A 58 7.81 7.29 34.80
N THR A 59 8.47 6.85 33.73
CA THR A 59 9.44 7.65 32.97
C THR A 59 8.82 8.86 32.28
N CYS A 60 9.66 9.83 31.91
CA CYS A 60 9.29 11.04 31.15
C CYS A 60 8.44 12.09 31.91
N ARG A 61 8.02 11.83 33.16
CA ARG A 61 7.26 12.78 34.00
C ARG A 61 7.98 14.12 34.21
N TRP A 62 9.30 14.13 34.16
CA TRP A 62 10.11 15.33 34.28
C TRP A 62 9.78 16.38 33.22
N LEU A 63 9.24 15.98 32.05
CA LEU A 63 8.95 16.90 30.94
C LEU A 63 7.96 18.03 31.33
N PHE A 64 6.96 17.69 32.15
CA PHE A 64 5.91 18.61 32.59
C PHE A 64 6.07 19.04 34.07
N SER A 65 7.12 18.59 34.75
CA SER A 65 7.33 18.87 36.18
C SER A 65 7.90 20.27 36.40
N CYS A 66 7.50 20.91 37.51
CA CYS A 66 8.03 22.21 37.94
C CYS A 66 9.49 22.05 38.43
N PRO A 67 10.38 23.05 38.21
CA PRO A 67 11.81 22.93 38.53
C PRO A 67 12.18 22.60 39.98
N ASP A 68 11.27 22.80 40.94
CA ASP A 68 11.52 22.56 42.37
C ASP A 68 11.65 21.06 42.74
N CYS A 69 11.36 20.15 41.81
CA CYS A 69 11.39 18.69 42.06
C CYS A 69 12.68 17.99 41.58
N VAL A 70 13.59 18.67 40.86
CA VAL A 70 14.75 18.04 40.20
C VAL A 70 16.07 18.56 40.79
N HIS A 71 16.36 18.17 42.03
CA HIS A 71 17.59 18.55 42.74
C HIS A 71 18.73 17.51 42.64
N GLN A 72 18.84 16.74 41.56
CA GLN A 72 19.86 15.67 41.44
C GLN A 72 20.68 15.67 40.13
N CYS A 73 20.88 16.84 39.51
CA CYS A 73 21.92 17.03 38.50
C CYS A 73 22.94 18.09 39.00
N PRO A 74 24.27 17.84 38.95
CA PRO A 74 25.28 18.79 39.44
C PRO A 74 25.54 20.00 38.53
N HIS A 75 24.73 20.22 37.49
CA HIS A 75 24.85 21.38 36.62
C HIS A 75 23.56 22.22 36.66
N ASP A 76 23.69 23.34 37.37
CA ASP A 76 22.70 24.40 37.55
C ASP A 76 22.16 24.96 36.22
N SER A 77 20.85 24.88 36.01
CA SER A 77 19.98 26.06 36.01
C SER A 77 18.51 25.63 35.96
N CYS A 78 17.77 26.04 36.98
CA CYS A 78 16.32 25.96 37.13
C CYS A 78 15.63 26.70 35.98
N ILE A 79 15.21 25.96 34.94
CA ILE A 79 14.46 26.51 33.80
C ILE A 79 13.25 25.61 33.60
N GLN A 80 12.06 26.20 33.63
CA GLN A 80 10.83 25.56 33.20
C GLN A 80 11.07 24.94 31.81
N SER A 81 10.95 23.61 31.68
CA SER A 81 11.27 22.85 30.47
C SER A 81 10.99 23.65 29.19
N ASP A 82 11.99 23.86 28.33
CA ASP A 82 11.87 24.63 27.08
C ASP A 82 10.69 24.15 26.23
N PHE A 83 10.33 22.87 26.37
CA PHE A 83 9.14 22.28 25.80
C PHE A 83 7.84 22.93 26.32
N VAL A 84 7.68 23.08 27.63
CA VAL A 84 6.51 23.74 28.24
C VAL A 84 6.43 25.21 27.83
N GLN A 85 7.57 25.91 27.79
CA GLN A 85 7.63 27.29 27.28
C GLN A 85 7.23 27.38 25.81
N TRP A 86 7.70 26.43 24.99
CA TRP A 86 7.27 26.31 23.60
C TRP A 86 5.78 26.03 23.47
N LEU A 87 5.17 25.21 24.35
CA LEU A 87 3.72 24.98 24.33
C LEU A 87 2.95 26.29 24.55
N TYR A 88 3.37 27.13 25.50
CA TYR A 88 2.74 28.44 25.76
C TYR A 88 2.90 29.41 24.58
N ASN A 89 4.14 29.65 24.16
CA ASN A 89 4.50 30.85 23.39
C ASN A 89 5.21 30.55 22.06
N GLY A 90 5.74 29.33 21.89
CA GLY A 90 6.59 28.98 20.76
C GLY A 90 5.90 29.14 19.42
N THR A 91 6.61 29.64 18.42
CA THR A 91 6.14 29.64 17.03
C THR A 91 6.74 28.44 16.32
N GLU A 92 5.85 27.61 15.79
CA GLU A 92 6.09 26.59 14.79
C GLU A 92 6.59 25.21 15.26
N ILE A 93 7.88 24.90 15.09
CA ILE A 93 8.45 23.54 15.24
C ILE A 93 9.20 23.42 16.57
N PHE A 94 9.04 22.30 17.26
CA PHE A 94 9.89 21.85 18.36
C PHE A 94 10.54 20.52 18.01
N TRP A 95 11.84 20.41 18.23
CA TRP A 95 12.59 19.21 17.87
C TRP A 95 13.06 18.42 19.10
N ILE A 96 12.64 17.17 19.20
CA ILE A 96 13.14 16.18 20.16
C ILE A 96 14.26 15.40 19.48
N SER A 97 15.49 15.77 19.78
CA SER A 97 16.69 15.10 19.29
C SER A 97 17.12 14.01 20.26
N GLY A 98 17.58 12.86 19.75
CA GLY A 98 18.01 11.78 20.63
C GLY A 98 18.88 10.72 19.96
N LYS A 99 19.89 10.21 20.68
CA LYS A 99 20.68 9.04 20.27
C LYS A 99 19.76 7.83 19.93
N PRO A 100 20.13 6.90 19.04
CA PRO A 100 19.38 5.65 18.84
C PRO A 100 19.16 4.92 20.16
N GLY A 101 17.94 4.42 20.42
CA GLY A 101 17.63 3.71 21.66
C GLY A 101 17.48 4.58 22.92
N SER A 102 17.50 5.92 22.81
CA SER A 102 17.25 6.86 23.92
C SER A 102 15.78 7.01 24.34
N GLY A 103 14.84 6.32 23.68
CA GLY A 103 13.43 6.37 24.07
C GLY A 103 12.60 7.50 23.45
N LYS A 104 13.02 8.09 22.33
CA LYS A 104 12.27 9.17 21.62
C LYS A 104 10.80 8.81 21.36
N SER A 105 10.52 7.66 20.75
CA SER A 105 9.15 7.22 20.48
C SER A 105 8.33 7.04 21.76
N GLN A 106 8.99 6.61 22.86
CA GLN A 106 8.34 6.50 24.17
C GLN A 106 7.98 7.88 24.74
N LEU A 107 8.89 8.86 24.64
CA LEU A 107 8.62 10.24 25.03
C LEU A 107 7.48 10.85 24.20
N MET A 108 7.48 10.64 22.89
CA MET A 108 6.42 11.12 21.99
C MET A 108 5.06 10.55 22.38
N ASP A 109 5.01 9.27 22.78
CA ASP A 109 3.74 8.63 23.13
C ASP A 109 3.28 9.09 24.52
N PHE A 110 4.21 9.27 25.45
CA PHE A 110 3.95 9.92 26.73
C PHE A 110 3.40 11.35 26.56
N ILE A 111 3.97 12.15 25.65
CA ILE A 111 3.48 13.50 25.32
C ILE A 111 2.03 13.41 24.81
N ARG A 112 1.76 12.51 23.88
CA ARG A 112 0.43 12.28 23.32
C ARG A 112 -0.59 11.92 24.39
N GLN A 113 -0.28 10.93 25.23
CA GLN A 113 -1.13 10.48 26.34
C GLN A 113 -1.34 11.59 27.39
N SER A 114 -0.34 12.44 27.62
CA SER A 114 -0.42 13.55 28.57
C SER A 114 -1.41 14.65 28.15
N PHE A 115 -1.80 14.69 26.87
CA PHE A 115 -2.74 15.68 26.33
C PHE A 115 -4.19 15.19 26.23
N HIS A 116 -4.58 14.14 26.96
CA HIS A 116 -5.98 13.82 27.16
C HIS A 116 -6.71 14.95 27.95
N SER A 117 -7.91 15.30 27.50
CA SER A 117 -8.62 16.53 27.84
C SER A 117 -8.69 16.83 29.35
N ASN A 118 -8.42 18.09 29.72
CA ASN A 118 -8.54 18.69 31.07
C ASN A 118 -7.47 18.30 32.12
N GLY A 119 -6.34 17.69 31.72
CA GLY A 119 -5.19 17.49 32.61
C GLY A 119 -4.31 18.75 32.80
N PRO A 120 -3.52 18.84 33.88
CA PRO A 120 -2.60 19.97 34.12
C PRO A 120 -1.57 20.17 33.00
N SER A 121 -1.14 19.07 32.35
CA SER A 121 -0.22 19.11 31.20
C SER A 121 -0.83 19.78 29.96
N PHE A 122 -2.17 19.85 29.85
CA PHE A 122 -2.86 20.48 28.70
C PHE A 122 -2.99 22.01 28.84
N ALA A 123 -2.84 22.56 30.04
CA ALA A 123 -3.03 24.00 30.30
C ALA A 123 -2.15 24.92 29.43
N PRO A 124 -0.85 24.62 29.19
CA PRO A 124 -0.01 25.41 28.29
C PRO A 124 -0.54 25.45 26.86
N LEU A 125 -1.03 24.31 26.36
CA LEU A 125 -1.55 24.17 25.01
C LEU A 125 -2.89 24.92 24.85
N ALA A 126 -3.76 24.85 25.87
CA ALA A 126 -5.01 25.62 25.92
C ALA A 126 -4.75 27.14 25.93
N ALA A 127 -3.70 27.59 26.61
CA ALA A 127 -3.31 29.00 26.63
C ALA A 127 -2.91 29.48 25.21
N TRP A 128 -2.09 28.70 24.49
CA TRP A 128 -1.77 29.00 23.09
C TRP A 128 -3.00 29.00 22.18
N ALA A 129 -3.97 28.13 22.46
CA ALA A 129 -5.21 28.04 21.70
C ALA A 129 -6.04 29.33 21.74
N ASN A 130 -5.87 30.14 22.79
CA ASN A 130 -6.58 31.40 23.00
C ASN A 130 -8.11 31.24 22.88
N GLY A 131 -8.66 30.28 23.63
CA GLY A 131 -10.10 29.99 23.66
C GLY A 131 -10.60 29.09 22.52
N LYS A 132 -9.76 28.74 21.54
CA LYS A 132 -10.09 27.70 20.54
C LYS A 132 -9.87 26.31 21.12
N HIS A 133 -10.64 25.33 20.64
CA HIS A 133 -10.38 23.93 20.94
C HIS A 133 -9.08 23.45 20.27
N VAL A 134 -8.30 22.63 20.99
CA VAL A 134 -7.06 22.04 20.47
C VAL A 134 -7.21 20.53 20.35
N HIS A 135 -6.81 20.00 19.21
CA HIS A 135 -6.70 18.56 18.97
C HIS A 135 -5.24 18.17 18.76
N VAL A 136 -4.91 16.92 19.12
CA VAL A 136 -3.59 16.34 18.86
C VAL A 136 -3.71 15.47 17.61
N LEU A 137 -2.86 15.73 16.63
CA LEU A 137 -2.64 14.86 15.48
C LEU A 137 -1.32 14.11 15.69
N ASP A 138 -1.22 12.89 15.21
CA ASP A 138 0.02 12.12 15.31
C ASP A 138 0.33 11.29 14.06
N PHE A 139 1.60 11.22 13.69
CA PHE A 139 2.09 10.28 12.69
C PHE A 139 3.46 9.72 13.09
N TRP A 140 3.64 8.42 12.89
CA TRP A 140 4.80 7.68 13.35
C TRP A 140 5.46 6.99 12.15
N PHE A 141 6.52 7.60 11.63
CA PHE A 141 7.29 6.96 10.57
C PHE A 141 7.93 5.69 11.13
N PHE A 142 7.84 4.60 10.37
CA PHE A 142 8.33 3.30 10.80
C PHE A 142 8.99 2.55 9.66
N LYS A 143 10.31 2.74 9.51
CA LYS A 143 11.09 2.16 8.40
C LYS A 143 11.03 0.61 8.36
N PRO A 144 11.03 -0.11 9.49
CA PRO A 144 10.82 -1.56 9.50
C PRO A 144 9.39 -2.05 9.25
N ALA A 145 8.39 -1.17 9.09
CA ALA A 145 7.02 -1.59 8.81
C ALA A 145 6.96 -2.43 7.52
N THR A 146 6.01 -3.35 7.40
CA THR A 146 5.77 -4.00 6.10
C THR A 146 4.97 -3.09 5.17
N SER A 147 4.16 -2.20 5.73
CA SER A 147 3.37 -1.22 4.96
C SER A 147 4.23 -0.06 4.48
N VAL A 148 4.21 0.20 3.17
CA VAL A 148 4.88 1.34 2.55
C VAL A 148 4.32 2.66 3.08
N LEU A 149 3.02 2.73 3.37
CA LEU A 149 2.35 3.96 3.85
C LEU A 149 2.91 4.47 5.19
N LEU A 150 3.51 3.61 6.02
CA LEU A 150 4.17 4.03 7.26
C LEU A 150 5.57 4.61 7.04
N LYS A 151 6.04 4.67 5.79
CA LYS A 151 7.39 5.13 5.41
C LYS A 151 7.38 6.31 4.45
N THR A 152 6.20 6.71 3.93
CA THR A 152 6.07 7.68 2.84
C THR A 152 5.21 8.90 3.21
N LEU A 153 5.35 9.98 2.43
CA LEU A 153 4.52 11.18 2.55
C LEU A 153 3.04 10.91 2.27
N GLN A 154 2.73 9.94 1.41
CA GLN A 154 1.36 9.58 1.10
C GLN A 154 0.60 9.09 2.33
N GLY A 155 1.18 8.15 3.08
CA GLY A 155 0.54 7.67 4.32
C GLY A 155 0.49 8.73 5.41
N PHE A 156 1.51 9.60 5.49
CA PHE A 156 1.51 10.79 6.33
C PHE A 156 0.28 11.68 6.03
N TRP A 157 0.09 12.10 4.79
CA TRP A 157 -1.03 12.98 4.44
C TRP A 157 -2.39 12.33 4.60
N ARG A 158 -2.53 11.05 4.20
CA ARG A 158 -3.78 10.28 4.39
C ARG A 158 -4.17 10.25 5.87
N SER A 159 -3.22 9.93 6.74
CA SER A 159 -3.45 9.86 8.18
C SER A 159 -3.84 11.22 8.77
N LEU A 160 -3.18 12.31 8.35
CA LEU A 160 -3.49 13.64 8.88
C LEU A 160 -4.85 14.18 8.43
N CYS A 161 -5.21 13.97 7.15
CA CYS A 161 -6.55 14.28 6.64
C CYS A 161 -7.62 13.49 7.39
N PHE A 162 -7.38 12.18 7.59
CA PHE A 162 -8.28 11.32 8.38
C PHE A 162 -8.51 11.89 9.77
N GLN A 163 -7.43 12.21 10.49
CA GLN A 163 -7.51 12.67 11.87
C GLN A 163 -8.24 14.02 11.99
N ILE A 164 -7.97 15.00 11.12
CA ILE A 164 -8.67 16.30 11.17
C ILE A 164 -10.18 16.12 10.91
N LEU A 165 -10.55 15.34 9.89
CA LEU A 165 -11.96 15.08 9.55
C LEU A 165 -12.69 14.27 10.61
N ASP A 166 -11.97 13.44 11.37
CA ASP A 166 -12.55 12.71 12.48
C ASP A 166 -12.83 13.61 13.68
N GLN A 167 -11.91 14.54 13.97
CA GLN A 167 -12.02 15.47 15.10
C GLN A 167 -13.03 16.60 14.84
N ASP A 168 -13.06 17.19 13.64
CA ASP A 168 -13.95 18.32 13.30
C ASP A 168 -15.02 17.92 12.27
N LYS A 169 -16.19 17.53 12.79
CA LYS A 169 -17.34 17.13 11.97
C LYS A 169 -17.93 18.28 11.15
N SER A 170 -17.63 19.54 11.49
CA SER A 170 -18.15 20.70 10.76
C SER A 170 -17.45 20.91 9.41
N LEU A 171 -16.23 20.38 9.26
CA LEU A 171 -15.44 20.54 8.03
C LEU A 171 -16.13 19.96 6.80
N VAL A 172 -16.82 18.82 6.94
CA VAL A 172 -17.57 18.23 5.82
C VAL A 172 -18.64 19.18 5.29
N GLU A 173 -19.32 19.91 6.17
CA GLU A 173 -20.31 20.91 5.76
C GLU A 173 -19.66 22.09 5.06
N LYS A 174 -18.50 22.55 5.55
CA LYS A 174 -17.72 23.63 4.94
C LYS A 174 -17.19 23.25 3.56
N VAL A 175 -16.80 22.00 3.35
CA VAL A 175 -16.35 21.51 2.05
C VAL A 175 -17.52 21.43 1.06
N VAL A 176 -18.71 21.02 1.52
CA VAL A 176 -19.91 20.86 0.67
C VAL A 176 -20.59 22.19 0.35
N HIS A 177 -20.64 23.12 1.31
CA HIS A 177 -21.45 24.35 1.22
C HIS A 177 -20.63 25.65 1.26
N GLY A 178 -19.33 25.61 1.59
CA GLY A 178 -18.45 26.75 1.39
C GLY A 178 -18.34 27.03 -0.10
N GLY A 179 -18.50 28.29 -0.52
CA GLY A 179 -18.62 28.69 -1.92
C GLY A 179 -17.62 28.00 -2.85
N SER A 180 -18.07 27.72 -4.07
CA SER A 180 -17.49 26.81 -5.08
C SER A 180 -16.02 27.05 -5.51
N ASN A 181 -15.30 28.00 -4.92
CA ASN A 181 -13.94 28.37 -5.33
C ASN A 181 -12.82 28.14 -4.28
N GLU A 182 -13.10 27.69 -3.06
CA GLU A 182 -12.06 27.59 -2.02
C GLU A 182 -11.56 26.16 -1.71
N ALA A 183 -12.44 25.15 -1.70
CA ALA A 183 -12.03 23.77 -1.40
C ALA A 183 -11.37 23.08 -2.61
N PRO A 184 -10.33 22.25 -2.44
CA PRO A 184 -9.77 21.47 -3.55
C PRO A 184 -10.85 20.64 -4.26
N GLU A 185 -10.87 20.69 -5.59
CA GLU A 185 -11.87 19.98 -6.40
C GLU A 185 -11.83 18.47 -6.15
N SER A 186 -10.63 17.89 -5.98
CA SER A 186 -10.47 16.48 -5.64
C SER A 186 -11.09 16.12 -4.30
N LEU A 187 -11.02 16.99 -3.28
CA LEU A 187 -11.66 16.79 -1.97
C LEU A 187 -13.19 16.90 -2.06
N ARG A 188 -13.69 17.90 -2.79
CA ARG A 188 -15.14 18.08 -3.03
C ARG A 188 -15.74 16.88 -3.76
N SER A 189 -15.05 16.43 -4.80
CA SER A 189 -15.44 15.25 -5.58
C SER A 189 -15.56 14.01 -4.69
N SER A 190 -14.64 13.84 -3.74
CA SER A 190 -14.68 12.72 -2.79
C SER A 190 -15.85 12.76 -1.80
N LEU A 191 -16.58 13.88 -1.68
CA LEU A 191 -17.78 14.01 -0.83
C LEU A 191 -19.10 13.91 -1.59
N GLN A 192 -19.09 14.11 -2.92
CA GLN A 192 -20.29 14.10 -3.75
C GLN A 192 -20.64 12.71 -4.29
N LEU A 193 -19.65 11.81 -4.37
CA LEU A 193 -19.83 10.46 -4.88
C LEU A 193 -20.50 9.58 -3.80
N SER A 194 -21.72 9.11 -4.10
CA SER A 194 -22.35 8.01 -3.36
C SER A 194 -21.81 6.69 -3.92
N GLY A 195 -20.56 6.40 -3.60
CA GLY A 195 -19.85 5.31 -4.25
C GLY A 195 -18.37 5.42 -3.93
N THR A 196 -17.84 4.29 -3.57
CA THR A 196 -16.46 4.09 -3.17
C THR A 196 -15.56 3.87 -4.37
N ASN A 197 -14.97 4.94 -4.92
CA ASN A 197 -13.82 4.88 -5.85
C ASN A 197 -12.56 5.53 -5.23
N VAL A 198 -11.46 4.76 -5.03
CA VAL A 198 -10.27 5.21 -4.24
C VAL A 198 -9.58 5.94 -5.35
N ARG A 199 -9.72 7.27 -5.34
CA ARG A 199 -8.78 8.04 -6.11
C ARG A 199 -7.43 7.78 -5.48
N SER A 200 -6.50 7.21 -6.25
CA SER A 200 -5.10 7.20 -5.87
C SER A 200 -4.64 8.65 -5.81
N TRP A 201 -4.79 9.26 -4.64
CA TRP A 201 -4.44 10.66 -4.47
C TRP A 201 -2.94 10.80 -4.46
N THR A 202 -2.48 11.76 -5.25
CA THR A 202 -1.10 12.20 -5.21
C THR A 202 -0.82 12.89 -3.88
N ASP A 203 0.46 12.91 -3.46
CA ASP A 203 0.90 13.67 -2.30
C ASP A 203 0.51 15.16 -2.41
N ARG A 204 0.51 15.70 -3.63
CA ARG A 204 0.10 17.07 -3.92
C ARG A 204 -1.37 17.31 -3.62
N GLU A 205 -2.25 16.38 -4.02
CA GLU A 205 -3.68 16.48 -3.73
C GLU A 205 -3.92 16.40 -2.23
N LEU A 206 -3.40 15.36 -1.55
CA LEU A 206 -3.62 15.19 -0.11
C LEU A 206 -3.01 16.33 0.72
N SER A 207 -1.85 16.85 0.32
CA SER A 207 -1.28 18.06 0.91
C SER A 207 -2.21 19.26 0.74
N SER A 208 -2.76 19.47 -0.45
CA SER A 208 -3.73 20.56 -0.70
C SER A 208 -5.01 20.39 0.13
N TRP A 209 -5.46 19.15 0.35
CA TRP A 209 -6.60 18.86 1.20
C TRP A 209 -6.31 19.24 2.63
N PHE A 210 -5.18 18.79 3.18
CA PHE A 210 -4.80 19.07 4.55
C PHE A 210 -4.65 20.56 4.82
N LEU A 211 -3.99 21.30 3.92
CA LEU A 211 -3.86 22.75 4.00
C LEU A 211 -5.22 23.46 4.00
N TYR A 212 -6.12 23.04 3.11
CA TYR A 212 -7.49 23.57 3.09
C TYR A 212 -8.22 23.27 4.41
N LEU A 213 -8.19 22.02 4.89
CA LEU A 213 -8.86 21.62 6.13
C LEU A 213 -8.33 22.39 7.34
N LEU A 214 -7.01 22.60 7.42
CA LEU A 214 -6.37 23.43 8.44
C LEU A 214 -6.79 24.91 8.38
N SER A 215 -7.12 25.41 7.20
CA SER A 215 -7.59 26.79 7.01
C SER A 215 -9.08 26.96 7.30
N ALA A 216 -9.88 25.93 7.00
CA ALA A 216 -11.34 25.95 7.12
C ALA A 216 -11.82 25.68 8.56
N THR A 217 -11.03 25.00 9.38
CA THR A 217 -11.36 24.67 10.77
C THR A 217 -11.18 25.86 11.72
N GLU A 218 -11.99 25.89 12.78
CA GLU A 218 -11.82 26.85 13.88
C GLU A 218 -10.88 26.36 14.97
N HIS A 219 -10.52 25.08 14.93
CA HIS A 219 -9.65 24.42 15.89
C HIS A 219 -8.18 24.77 15.67
N LYS A 220 -7.37 24.52 16.70
CA LYS A 220 -5.92 24.46 16.59
C LYS A 220 -5.44 23.02 16.74
N PHE A 221 -4.24 22.74 16.23
CA PHE A 221 -3.67 21.41 16.23
C PHE A 221 -2.24 21.42 16.77
N LEU A 222 -1.94 20.45 17.62
CA LEU A 222 -0.58 20.02 17.90
C LEU A 222 -0.32 18.76 17.08
N LEU A 223 0.63 18.81 16.17
CA LEU A 223 1.06 17.67 15.37
C LEU A 223 2.31 17.04 15.99
N LEU A 224 2.21 15.76 16.35
CA LEU A 224 3.31 14.95 16.86
C LEU A 224 3.86 14.07 15.73
N LEU A 225 5.13 14.27 15.36
CA LEU A 225 5.80 13.51 14.29
C LEU A 225 6.97 12.72 14.86
N ASP A 226 6.85 11.41 14.95
CA ASP A 226 7.94 10.56 15.41
C ASP A 226 8.72 9.96 14.24
N GLY A 227 10.05 9.98 14.35
CA GLY A 227 10.93 9.25 13.45
C GLY A 227 11.16 9.92 12.10
N LEU A 228 11.48 11.22 12.05
CA LEU A 228 11.79 11.88 10.76
C LEU A 228 12.93 11.19 9.98
N ASP A 229 13.88 10.56 10.68
CA ASP A 229 14.97 9.72 10.13
C ASP A 229 14.52 8.32 9.65
N GLU A 230 13.22 8.04 9.68
CA GLU A 230 12.62 6.78 9.23
C GLU A 230 11.86 6.90 7.91
N ASN A 231 11.77 8.10 7.31
CA ASN A 231 11.22 8.26 5.97
C ASN A 231 12.16 7.59 4.95
N ALA A 232 11.61 6.70 4.12
CA ALA A 232 12.41 5.87 3.23
C ALA A 232 12.91 6.60 1.97
N ASP A 233 12.17 7.61 1.51
CA ASP A 233 12.23 8.05 0.11
C ASP A 233 12.75 9.48 -0.07
N ASP A 234 12.45 10.39 0.87
CA ASP A 234 12.80 11.81 0.71
C ASP A 234 12.81 12.59 2.04
N HIS A 235 13.98 12.65 2.69
CA HIS A 235 14.15 13.48 3.90
C HIS A 235 14.09 14.98 3.61
N GLU A 236 14.54 15.43 2.43
CA GLU A 236 14.52 16.86 2.07
C GLU A 236 13.10 17.34 1.83
N GLY A 237 12.32 16.60 1.02
CA GLY A 237 10.92 16.88 0.77
C GLY A 237 10.05 16.80 2.03
N LEU A 238 10.35 15.88 2.96
CA LEU A 238 9.68 15.84 4.27
C LEU A 238 9.98 17.09 5.10
N LEU A 239 11.24 17.52 5.17
CA LEU A 239 11.59 18.73 5.93
C LEU A 239 11.00 19.98 5.27
N GLU A 240 11.04 20.09 3.95
CA GLU A 240 10.38 21.17 3.20
C GLU A 240 8.88 21.20 3.49
N THR A 241 8.23 20.02 3.47
CA THR A 241 6.82 19.85 3.81
C THR A 241 6.51 20.34 5.23
N ILE A 242 7.27 19.91 6.24
CA ILE A 242 7.06 20.31 7.63
C ILE A 242 7.20 21.82 7.78
N HIS A 243 8.24 22.41 7.21
CA HIS A 243 8.45 23.85 7.23
C HIS A 243 7.35 24.61 6.47
N HIS A 244 6.87 24.08 5.34
CA HIS A 244 5.78 24.66 4.58
C HIS A 244 4.48 24.68 5.39
N LEU A 245 4.16 23.59 6.10
CA LEU A 245 2.94 23.50 6.92
C LEU A 245 2.84 24.64 7.93
N VAL A 246 3.96 24.97 8.60
CA VAL A 246 3.90 25.98 9.65
C VAL A 246 3.98 27.42 9.13
N ARG A 247 4.63 27.63 7.99
CA ARG A 247 4.56 28.91 7.26
C ARG A 247 3.16 29.19 6.70
N SER A 248 2.46 28.13 6.27
CA SER A 248 1.15 28.23 5.63
C SER A 248 -0.02 28.36 6.63
N SER A 249 0.16 27.98 7.90
CA SER A 249 -0.92 28.03 8.89
C SER A 249 -0.46 28.34 10.31
N ARG A 250 -1.15 29.29 10.96
CA ARG A 250 -0.99 29.59 12.40
C ARG A 250 -1.84 28.70 13.31
N ASN A 251 -2.65 27.82 12.73
CA ASN A 251 -3.50 26.90 13.48
C ASN A 251 -2.77 25.62 13.90
N ILE A 252 -1.51 25.44 13.50
CA ILE A 252 -0.74 24.22 13.79
C ILE A 252 0.58 24.53 14.51
N LYS A 253 0.93 23.67 15.47
CA LYS A 253 2.27 23.52 16.06
C LYS A 253 2.78 22.13 15.72
N ILE A 254 4.09 21.98 15.53
CA ILE A 254 4.69 20.68 15.24
C ILE A 254 5.71 20.35 16.31
N CYS A 255 5.56 19.21 16.98
CA CYS A 255 6.63 18.60 17.77
C CYS A 255 7.10 17.37 17.01
N CYS A 256 8.35 17.38 16.57
CA CYS A 256 8.93 16.27 15.82
C CYS A 256 10.08 15.61 16.58
N SER A 257 10.32 14.33 16.32
CA SER A 257 11.38 13.53 16.92
C SER A 257 12.26 12.92 15.83
N SER A 258 13.59 12.92 16.04
CA SER A 258 14.51 12.23 15.14
C SER A 258 15.88 11.95 15.78
N ARG A 259 16.69 11.14 15.08
CA ARG A 259 18.15 11.15 15.26
C ARG A 259 18.74 12.49 14.79
N PRO A 260 19.88 12.95 15.36
CA PRO A 260 20.58 14.13 14.90
C PRO A 260 21.41 13.83 13.63
N GLU A 261 20.78 13.25 12.60
CA GLU A 261 21.45 13.04 11.32
C GLU A 261 21.81 14.40 10.68
N PRO A 262 22.94 14.50 9.96
CA PRO A 262 23.47 15.80 9.52
C PRO A 262 22.46 16.68 8.78
N LEU A 263 21.62 16.08 7.92
CA LEU A 263 20.63 16.79 7.14
C LEU A 263 19.48 17.34 7.99
N ILE A 264 18.97 16.54 8.93
CA ILE A 264 17.91 16.95 9.86
C ILE A 264 18.44 17.99 10.86
N ALA A 265 19.64 17.76 11.40
CA ALA A 265 20.28 18.67 12.34
C ALA A 265 20.46 20.07 11.73
N ARG A 266 21.00 20.16 10.50
CA ARG A 266 21.15 21.44 9.80
C ARG A 266 19.83 22.17 9.57
N SER A 267 18.72 21.45 9.36
CA SER A 267 17.40 22.04 9.10
C SER A 267 16.68 22.51 10.36
N LEU A 268 16.88 21.81 11.49
CA LEU A 268 16.14 22.03 12.73
C LEU A 268 16.97 22.62 13.87
N GLU A 269 18.28 22.83 13.70
CA GLU A 269 19.16 23.35 14.78
C GLU A 269 18.77 24.74 15.29
N HIS A 270 18.06 25.52 14.47
CA HIS A 270 17.57 26.84 14.83
C HIS A 270 16.19 26.81 15.54
N CYS A 271 15.53 25.65 15.57
CA CYS A 271 14.27 25.47 16.27
C CYS A 271 14.50 25.21 17.76
N PRO A 272 13.56 25.57 18.65
CA PRO A 272 13.55 25.09 20.03
C PRO A 272 13.66 23.57 20.06
N MET A 273 14.56 23.05 20.89
CA MET A 273 14.82 21.62 20.94
C MET A 273 15.13 21.13 22.35
N LEU A 274 14.98 19.82 22.54
CA LEU A 274 15.60 19.12 23.67
C LEU A 274 16.42 17.95 23.17
N ARG A 275 17.50 17.65 23.90
CA ARG A 275 18.36 16.49 23.67
C ARG A 275 18.04 15.43 24.71
N LEU A 276 17.35 14.38 24.28
CA LEU A 276 16.78 13.38 25.20
C LEU A 276 17.85 12.67 26.03
N GLN A 277 19.02 12.40 25.45
CA GLN A 277 20.12 11.77 26.18
C GLN A 277 20.65 12.60 27.36
N ASP A 278 20.45 13.92 27.37
CA ASP A 278 20.92 14.79 28.45
C ASP A 278 19.93 14.79 29.64
N LEU A 279 18.74 14.22 29.48
CA LEU A 279 17.62 14.31 30.44
C LEU A 279 17.20 12.95 31.02
N ASN A 280 17.66 11.85 30.43
CA ASN A 280 17.23 10.49 30.79
C ASN A 280 17.88 9.90 32.05
N PHE A 281 18.86 10.56 32.67
CA PHE A 281 19.68 9.97 33.74
C PHE A 281 18.84 9.40 34.89
N ALA A 282 17.97 10.22 35.49
CA ALA A 282 17.19 9.83 36.67
C ALA A 282 16.17 8.71 36.36
N ASP A 283 15.58 8.74 35.17
CA ASP A 283 14.65 7.71 34.71
C ASP A 283 15.40 6.38 34.48
N ILE A 284 16.59 6.42 33.88
CA ILE A 284 17.43 5.24 33.69
C ILE A 284 17.87 4.66 35.05
N GLU A 285 18.32 5.49 35.98
CA GLU A 285 18.71 5.05 37.32
C GLU A 285 17.54 4.37 38.04
N THR A 286 16.35 4.98 37.99
CA THR A 286 15.13 4.41 38.58
C THR A 286 14.78 3.07 37.94
N TYR A 287 14.85 2.99 36.61
CA TYR A 287 14.63 1.76 35.86
C TYR A 287 15.62 0.66 36.29
N CYS A 288 16.93 0.96 36.29
CA CYS A 288 17.96 0.00 36.67
C CYS A 288 17.81 -0.46 38.11
N SER A 289 17.49 0.46 39.03
CA SER A 289 17.24 0.14 40.44
C SER A 289 16.11 -0.87 40.58
N ARG A 290 14.96 -0.63 39.93
CA ARG A 290 13.82 -1.56 39.95
C ARG A 290 14.14 -2.89 39.28
N ARG A 291 14.86 -2.85 38.16
CA ARG A 291 15.21 -4.05 37.38
C ARG A 291 16.14 -4.98 38.14
N LEU A 292 16.99 -4.41 39.00
CA LEU A 292 18.05 -5.10 39.74
C LEU A 292 17.74 -5.28 41.23
N ASP A 293 16.61 -4.78 41.73
CA ASP A 293 16.27 -4.66 43.17
C ASP A 293 16.48 -5.97 43.95
N ASP A 294 16.08 -7.10 43.37
CA ASP A 294 16.21 -8.44 43.96
C ASP A 294 17.59 -9.10 43.74
N THR A 295 18.60 -8.34 43.33
CA THR A 295 19.92 -8.86 42.96
C THR A 295 21.06 -8.08 43.61
N ARG A 296 22.23 -8.72 43.70
CA ARG A 296 23.44 -8.06 44.23
C ARG A 296 23.92 -6.91 43.34
N ALA A 297 23.49 -6.91 42.08
CA ALA A 297 23.80 -5.87 41.11
C ALA A 297 23.04 -4.55 41.34
N ALA A 298 22.07 -4.49 42.26
CA ALA A 298 21.31 -3.27 42.55
C ALA A 298 22.20 -2.04 42.85
N VAL A 299 23.36 -2.27 43.48
CA VAL A 299 24.34 -1.21 43.82
C VAL A 299 24.90 -0.49 42.59
N HIS A 300 24.82 -1.09 41.39
CA HIS A 300 25.37 -0.54 40.16
C HIS A 300 24.37 0.32 39.36
N ALA A 301 23.14 0.53 39.85
CA ALA A 301 22.11 1.26 39.11
C ALA A 301 22.56 2.69 38.70
N TYR A 302 23.19 3.42 39.63
CA TYR A 302 23.75 4.75 39.37
C TYR A 302 24.87 4.72 38.31
N ASP A 303 25.80 3.75 38.43
CA ASP A 303 26.92 3.62 37.51
C ASP A 303 26.47 3.24 36.10
N ILE A 304 25.46 2.36 35.98
CA ILE A 304 24.81 2.04 34.71
C ILE A 304 24.20 3.31 34.12
N ALA A 305 23.41 4.05 34.89
CA ALA A 305 22.76 5.27 34.40
C ALA A 305 23.76 6.32 33.91
N LYS A 306 24.88 6.47 34.64
CA LYS A 306 25.96 7.37 34.26
C LYS A 306 26.63 6.97 32.95
N ARG A 307 26.89 5.68 32.75
CA ARG A 307 27.59 5.16 31.58
C ARG A 307 26.71 4.98 30.36
N ALA A 308 25.40 4.87 30.56
CA ALA A 308 24.43 4.81 29.48
C ALA A 308 24.41 6.09 28.64
N GLU A 309 24.91 7.22 29.18
CA GLU A 309 24.87 8.54 28.52
C GLU A 309 23.50 8.82 27.90
N GLY A 310 22.44 8.54 28.67
CA GLY A 310 21.05 8.74 28.27
C GLY A 310 20.47 7.74 27.26
N VAL A 311 21.17 6.67 26.91
CA VAL A 311 20.70 5.62 26.01
C VAL A 311 20.01 4.49 26.78
N PHE A 312 18.68 4.51 26.84
CA PHE A 312 17.87 3.49 27.53
C PHE A 312 18.15 2.06 27.07
N LEU A 313 18.30 1.85 25.75
CA LEU A 313 18.59 0.52 25.22
C LEU A 313 19.92 -0.03 25.77
N TRP A 314 20.94 0.82 25.92
CA TRP A 314 22.20 0.45 26.53
C TRP A 314 21.99 0.03 27.98
N ALA A 315 21.31 0.87 28.77
CA ALA A 315 21.05 0.60 30.17
C ALA A 315 20.24 -0.68 30.38
N TYR A 316 19.23 -0.93 29.54
CA TYR A 316 18.45 -2.16 29.50
C TYR A 316 19.34 -3.39 29.32
N LEU A 317 20.19 -3.38 28.28
CA LEU A 317 21.06 -4.50 27.94
C LEU A 317 22.09 -4.79 29.05
N VAL A 318 22.67 -3.75 29.63
CA VAL A 318 23.68 -3.88 30.69
C VAL A 318 23.07 -4.30 32.01
N ALA A 319 21.92 -3.72 32.40
CA ALA A 319 21.18 -4.18 33.57
C ALA A 319 20.78 -5.65 33.42
N GLU A 320 20.35 -6.08 32.24
CA GLU A 320 20.02 -7.48 32.00
C GLU A 320 21.26 -8.39 32.07
N ASP A 321 22.43 -7.96 31.59
CA ASP A 321 23.67 -8.74 31.74
C ASP A 321 24.09 -8.89 33.21
N LEU A 322 24.09 -7.81 33.99
CA LEU A 322 24.44 -7.87 35.41
C LEU A 322 23.42 -8.67 36.22
N ARG A 323 22.14 -8.53 35.91
CA ARG A 323 21.07 -9.33 36.54
C ARG A 323 21.30 -10.83 36.30
N ARG A 324 21.59 -11.22 35.05
CA ARG A 324 21.91 -12.62 34.70
C ARG A 324 23.18 -13.09 35.40
N GLY A 325 24.24 -12.29 35.41
CA GLY A 325 25.47 -12.59 36.15
C GLY A 325 25.18 -12.87 37.63
N SER A 326 24.40 -12.00 38.28
CA SER A 326 24.01 -12.17 39.68
C SER A 326 23.19 -13.45 39.89
N MET A 327 22.29 -13.82 38.97
CA MET A 327 21.52 -15.06 39.04
C MET A 327 22.37 -16.32 38.84
N LEU A 328 23.47 -16.21 38.10
CA LEU A 328 24.44 -17.28 37.87
C LEU A 328 25.49 -17.40 39.00
N GLY A 329 25.42 -16.53 40.01
CA GLY A 329 26.25 -16.60 41.21
C GLY A 329 27.51 -15.72 41.19
N ASP A 330 27.64 -14.80 40.23
CA ASP A 330 28.74 -13.85 40.16
C ASP A 330 28.82 -13.00 41.46
N GLY A 331 30.03 -12.82 41.97
CA GLY A 331 30.27 -11.99 43.16
C GLY A 331 30.35 -10.51 42.83
N ASP A 332 30.39 -9.66 43.86
CA ASP A 332 30.38 -8.20 43.71
C ASP A 332 31.52 -7.70 42.79
N LYS A 333 32.72 -8.29 42.91
CA LYS A 333 33.88 -7.96 42.06
C LYS A 333 33.68 -8.36 40.60
N ASP A 334 33.03 -9.50 40.35
CA ASP A 334 32.77 -9.99 38.99
C ASP A 334 31.74 -9.10 38.29
N LEU A 335 30.70 -8.68 39.02
CA LEU A 335 29.67 -7.74 38.54
C LEU A 335 30.27 -6.35 38.25
N GLU A 336 31.12 -5.85 39.15
CA GLU A 336 31.87 -4.60 38.94
C GLU A 336 32.79 -4.69 37.72
N GLN A 337 33.52 -5.80 37.57
CA GLN A 337 34.38 -6.03 36.41
C GLN A 337 33.58 -6.10 35.10
N ARG A 338 32.46 -6.85 35.07
CA ARG A 338 31.55 -6.91 33.91
C ARG A 338 31.09 -5.53 33.49
N LEU A 339 30.66 -4.72 34.45
CA LEU A 339 30.28 -3.35 34.18
C LEU A 339 31.46 -2.59 33.59
N ASN A 340 32.62 -2.57 34.27
CA ASN A 340 33.83 -1.86 33.83
C ASN A 340 34.28 -2.21 32.41
N GLU A 341 34.21 -3.48 32.00
CA GLU A 341 34.56 -3.95 30.66
C GLU A 341 33.53 -3.60 29.57
N THR A 342 32.34 -3.14 29.93
CA THR A 342 31.26 -2.90 28.97
C THR A 342 31.47 -1.60 28.19
N PRO A 343 31.51 -1.62 26.85
CA PRO A 343 31.66 -0.40 26.05
C PRO A 343 30.50 0.57 26.24
N THR A 344 30.74 1.88 26.17
CA THR A 344 29.70 2.93 26.30
C THR A 344 28.95 3.19 25.00
N GLU A 345 29.60 2.96 23.84
CA GLU A 345 28.98 3.13 22.53
C GLU A 345 28.11 1.93 22.13
N MET A 346 26.97 2.18 21.48
CA MET A 346 25.99 1.15 21.15
C MET A 346 26.52 0.08 20.18
N ASN A 347 27.25 0.49 19.13
CA ASN A 347 27.82 -0.46 18.17
C ASN A 347 28.89 -1.35 18.83
N ASP A 348 29.74 -0.75 19.65
CA ASP A 348 30.75 -1.48 20.42
C ASP A 348 30.11 -2.43 21.43
N LEU A 349 28.98 -2.03 22.07
CA LEU A 349 28.21 -2.90 22.94
C LEU A 349 27.65 -4.11 22.18
N PHE A 350 27.05 -3.91 21.00
CA PHE A 350 26.54 -5.03 20.19
C PHE A 350 27.68 -5.98 19.80
N GLU A 351 28.81 -5.46 19.34
CA GLU A 351 29.99 -6.26 19.02
C GLU A 351 30.51 -7.01 20.25
N PHE A 352 30.58 -6.35 21.40
CA PHE A 352 31.00 -6.94 22.67
C PHE A 352 30.06 -8.07 23.11
N MET A 353 28.75 -7.89 22.99
CA MET A 353 27.75 -8.91 23.29
C MET A 353 27.89 -10.13 22.37
N LEU A 354 28.11 -9.91 21.07
CA LEU A 354 28.33 -10.98 20.10
C LEU A 354 29.67 -11.71 20.35
N LYS A 355 30.73 -11.00 20.77
CA LYS A 355 32.03 -11.60 21.12
C LYS A 355 32.02 -12.36 22.44
N ARG A 356 31.27 -11.89 23.44
CA ARG A 356 31.13 -12.52 24.77
C ARG A 356 30.15 -13.68 24.78
N GLN A 357 29.45 -13.90 23.69
CA GLN A 357 28.61 -15.07 23.49
C GLN A 357 29.38 -16.36 23.78
N ASP A 358 28.67 -17.43 24.16
CA ASP A 358 29.25 -18.75 24.41
C ASP A 358 30.26 -19.11 23.30
N ARG A 359 31.48 -19.52 23.71
CA ARG A 359 32.56 -19.92 22.79
C ARG A 359 32.10 -21.01 21.83
N TYR A 360 31.11 -21.81 22.20
CA TYR A 360 30.45 -22.76 21.32
C TYR A 360 29.79 -22.06 20.13
N TYR A 361 28.96 -21.04 20.35
CA TYR A 361 28.28 -20.31 19.26
C TYR A 361 29.26 -19.51 18.41
N VAL A 362 30.33 -18.95 19.00
CA VAL A 362 31.40 -18.30 18.23
C VAL A 362 32.12 -19.28 17.30
N LYS A 363 32.31 -20.54 17.74
CA LYS A 363 32.90 -21.61 16.90
C LYS A 363 31.90 -22.22 15.91
N HIS A 364 30.61 -22.13 16.20
CA HIS A 364 29.52 -22.70 15.42
C HIS A 364 28.44 -21.66 15.12
N PRO A 365 28.79 -20.57 14.40
CA PRO A 365 27.86 -19.46 14.17
C PRO A 365 26.65 -19.93 13.37
N LYS A 366 25.46 -19.57 13.83
CA LYS A 366 24.21 -19.80 13.12
C LYS A 366 23.87 -18.58 12.25
N PRO A 367 23.24 -18.76 11.07
CA PRO A 367 22.91 -17.66 10.17
C PRO A 367 21.68 -16.85 10.62
N TYR A 368 21.27 -16.91 11.90
CA TYR A 368 19.99 -16.35 12.35
C TYR A 368 19.87 -14.85 12.12
N LEU A 369 20.89 -14.06 12.48
CA LEU A 369 20.88 -12.61 12.24
C LEU A 369 20.91 -12.27 10.76
N LEU A 370 21.60 -13.06 9.93
CA LEU A 370 21.63 -12.89 8.47
C LEU A 370 20.25 -13.14 7.86
N LEU A 371 19.62 -14.25 8.23
CA LEU A 371 18.31 -14.64 7.73
C LEU A 371 17.22 -13.66 8.19
N LEU A 372 17.23 -13.24 9.45
CA LEU A 372 16.30 -12.23 9.94
C LEU A 372 16.50 -10.89 9.23
N ASN A 373 17.74 -10.46 9.01
CA ASN A 373 18.02 -9.25 8.24
C ASN A 373 17.50 -9.34 6.81
N ALA A 374 17.71 -10.47 6.11
CA ALA A 374 17.18 -10.68 4.78
C ALA A 374 15.65 -10.64 4.76
N ALA A 375 14.99 -11.26 5.74
CA ALA A 375 13.54 -11.22 5.83
C ALA A 375 13.00 -9.78 6.01
N VAL A 376 13.64 -8.98 6.88
CA VAL A 376 13.28 -7.56 7.05
C VAL A 376 13.53 -6.75 5.79
N GLN A 377 14.60 -7.04 5.03
CA GLN A 377 14.86 -6.40 3.73
C GLN A 377 13.82 -6.73 2.67
N ALA A 378 13.18 -7.90 2.77
CA ALA A 378 12.03 -8.27 1.97
C ALA A 378 10.71 -7.85 2.64
N ASP A 379 10.68 -6.83 3.51
CA ASP A 379 9.47 -6.36 4.19
C ASP A 379 8.63 -7.49 4.84
N SER A 380 9.30 -8.46 5.46
CA SER A 380 8.66 -9.63 6.07
C SER A 380 9.23 -9.93 7.46
N SER A 381 8.44 -10.63 8.27
CA SER A 381 8.82 -11.13 9.60
C SER A 381 8.73 -12.64 9.62
N PRO A 382 9.86 -13.35 9.67
CA PRO A 382 9.88 -14.80 9.59
C PRO A 382 9.43 -15.40 10.92
N THR A 383 8.84 -16.59 10.83
CA THR A 383 8.51 -17.44 11.97
C THR A 383 9.76 -18.14 12.51
N LEU A 384 9.73 -18.59 13.77
CA LEU A 384 10.77 -19.46 14.33
C LEU A 384 10.97 -20.72 13.48
N LEU A 385 9.88 -21.28 12.93
CA LEU A 385 9.94 -22.45 12.06
C LEU A 385 10.70 -22.15 10.74
N GLN A 386 10.38 -21.05 10.07
CA GLN A 386 11.10 -20.64 8.86
C GLN A 386 12.58 -20.41 9.13
N LEU A 387 12.91 -19.76 10.26
CA LEU A 387 14.30 -19.53 10.64
C LEU A 387 15.05 -20.85 10.91
N LEU A 388 14.41 -21.77 11.64
CA LEU A 388 14.97 -23.09 11.92
C LEU A 388 15.25 -23.85 10.62
N LEU A 389 14.28 -23.90 9.71
CA LEU A 389 14.44 -24.55 8.41
C LEU A 389 15.53 -23.86 7.58
N ALA A 390 15.48 -22.55 7.39
CA ALA A 390 16.47 -21.81 6.58
C ALA A 390 17.92 -21.95 7.09
N SER A 391 18.09 -22.28 8.38
CA SER A 391 19.40 -22.53 9.00
C SER A 391 19.96 -23.95 8.79
N ARG A 392 19.17 -24.88 8.23
CA ARG A 392 19.59 -26.26 7.95
C ARG A 392 20.34 -26.36 6.62
N ASP A 393 20.83 -27.57 6.35
CA ASP A 393 21.43 -27.90 5.06
C ASP A 393 20.39 -27.73 3.93
N LEU A 394 20.75 -26.97 2.91
CA LEU A 394 19.80 -26.54 1.89
C LEU A 394 19.37 -27.71 1.00
N GLU A 395 20.27 -28.65 0.69
CA GLU A 395 19.97 -29.83 -0.13
C GLU A 395 19.04 -30.80 0.60
N SER A 396 19.22 -30.96 1.92
CA SER A 396 18.29 -31.69 2.77
C SER A 396 16.87 -31.12 2.68
N ILE A 397 16.70 -29.80 2.81
CA ILE A 397 15.37 -29.15 2.72
C ILE A 397 14.76 -29.34 1.33
N LYS A 398 15.54 -29.09 0.27
CA LYS A 398 15.08 -29.27 -1.12
C LYS A 398 14.55 -30.68 -1.35
N SER A 399 15.27 -31.70 -0.87
CA SER A 399 14.84 -33.10 -1.01
C SER A 399 13.49 -33.39 -0.34
N GLN A 400 13.19 -32.73 0.79
CA GLN A 400 11.92 -32.89 1.52
C GLN A 400 10.76 -32.16 0.84
N ILE A 401 11.04 -31.11 0.06
CA ILE A 401 10.03 -30.46 -0.79
C ILE A 401 9.67 -31.39 -1.95
N THR A 402 10.67 -31.96 -2.63
CA THR A 402 10.46 -32.83 -3.80
C THR A 402 9.78 -34.14 -3.44
N ASN A 403 10.20 -34.79 -2.35
CA ASN A 403 9.69 -36.11 -1.96
C ASN A 403 8.50 -36.05 -0.97
N GLY A 404 8.22 -34.87 -0.42
CA GLY A 404 7.36 -34.69 0.75
C GLY A 404 8.10 -34.98 2.07
N PRO A 405 7.73 -34.30 3.17
CA PRO A 405 8.42 -34.44 4.44
C PRO A 405 8.14 -35.80 5.07
N ASP A 406 9.20 -36.58 5.31
CA ASP A 406 9.09 -37.89 5.93
C ASP A 406 8.95 -37.82 7.47
N ALA A 407 8.48 -38.90 8.09
CA ALA A 407 8.22 -38.93 9.53
C ALA A 407 9.49 -38.76 10.38
N ASN A 408 10.65 -39.20 9.89
CA ASN A 408 11.91 -39.07 10.61
C ASN A 408 12.36 -37.60 10.59
N PHE A 409 12.26 -36.94 9.43
CA PHE A 409 12.51 -35.52 9.28
C PHE A 409 11.61 -34.68 10.18
N LEU A 410 10.30 -34.96 10.21
CA LEU A 410 9.35 -34.23 11.07
C LEU A 410 9.65 -34.44 12.56
N THR A 411 10.04 -35.65 12.97
CA THR A 411 10.40 -35.94 14.36
C THR A 411 11.67 -35.18 14.77
N ASP A 412 12.72 -35.22 13.94
CA ASP A 412 13.96 -34.48 14.17
C ASP A 412 13.75 -32.95 14.18
N LEU A 413 12.91 -32.46 13.27
CA LEU A 413 12.56 -31.05 13.20
C LEU A 413 11.78 -30.61 14.44
N ASN A 414 10.88 -31.45 14.95
CA ASN A 414 10.11 -31.16 16.16
C ASN A 414 10.99 -31.12 17.40
N GLU A 415 11.92 -32.07 17.55
CA GLU A 415 12.90 -32.00 18.63
C GLU A 415 13.84 -30.80 18.49
N SER A 416 14.20 -30.39 17.26
CA SER A 416 14.99 -29.16 17.04
C SER A 416 14.20 -27.88 17.34
N ALA A 417 12.88 -27.91 17.17
CA ALA A 417 12.00 -26.78 17.51
C ALA A 417 11.82 -26.64 19.02
N ARG A 418 12.05 -27.71 19.79
CA ARG A 418 12.01 -27.69 21.26
C ARG A 418 13.03 -26.69 21.80
N ASN A 419 12.56 -25.71 22.58
CA ASN A 419 13.38 -24.61 23.12
C ASN A 419 14.07 -23.74 22.06
N MET A 420 13.61 -23.77 20.80
CA MET A 420 14.22 -23.01 19.71
C MET A 420 14.19 -21.49 19.98
N GLU A 421 13.13 -20.99 20.62
CA GLU A 421 13.02 -19.59 21.05
C GLU A 421 14.22 -19.18 21.92
N ILE A 422 14.49 -19.95 22.99
CA ILE A 422 15.62 -19.72 23.89
C ILE A 422 16.95 -19.84 23.13
N ASN A 423 17.06 -20.83 22.24
CA ASN A 423 18.25 -21.07 21.43
C ASN A 423 18.56 -19.89 20.49
N VAL A 424 17.56 -19.36 19.79
CA VAL A 424 17.70 -18.22 18.88
C VAL A 424 18.11 -16.97 19.65
N ILE A 425 17.44 -16.67 20.76
CA ILE A 425 17.79 -15.52 21.61
C ILE A 425 19.24 -15.63 22.09
N ALA A 426 19.66 -16.81 22.55
CA ALA A 426 21.04 -17.05 22.97
C ALA A 426 22.05 -16.94 21.82
N ASN A 427 21.75 -17.52 20.65
CA ASN A 427 22.59 -17.46 19.44
C ASN A 427 22.67 -16.06 18.82
N CYS A 428 21.73 -15.19 19.14
CA CYS A 428 21.71 -13.81 18.72
C CYS A 428 22.17 -12.85 19.83
N ALA A 429 22.76 -13.36 20.91
CA ALA A 429 23.21 -12.59 22.08
C ALA A 429 22.11 -11.69 22.72
N GLY A 430 20.83 -12.06 22.57
CA GLY A 430 19.71 -11.25 23.05
C GLY A 430 19.31 -10.09 22.13
N LEU A 431 19.87 -10.00 20.92
CA LEU A 431 19.56 -8.94 19.95
C LEU A 431 18.28 -9.18 19.14
N VAL A 432 17.57 -10.28 19.42
CA VAL A 432 16.34 -10.71 18.76
C VAL A 432 15.28 -10.99 19.83
N GLU A 433 14.04 -10.60 19.54
CA GLU A 433 12.88 -10.90 20.35
C GLU A 433 11.81 -11.65 19.53
N THR A 434 10.91 -12.29 20.27
CA THR A 434 9.85 -13.13 19.74
C THR A 434 8.48 -12.56 20.06
N GLU A 435 7.54 -12.71 19.12
CA GLU A 435 6.15 -12.32 19.30
C GLU A 435 5.23 -13.50 18.99
N ARG A 436 4.46 -13.91 20.01
CA ARG A 436 3.48 -15.00 19.90
C ARG A 436 2.15 -14.44 19.41
N THR A 437 1.64 -15.01 18.32
CA THR A 437 0.36 -14.58 17.71
C THR A 437 -0.83 -15.44 18.11
N TYR A 438 -0.60 -16.66 18.61
CA TYR A 438 -1.64 -17.60 19.02
C TYR A 438 -1.12 -18.62 20.04
N HIS A 439 -2.03 -19.23 20.82
CA HIS A 439 -1.72 -20.35 21.71
C HIS A 439 -2.28 -21.65 21.11
N SER A 440 -1.43 -22.58 20.68
CA SER A 440 -1.89 -23.88 20.15
C SER A 440 -2.45 -24.78 21.26
N VAL A 441 -3.47 -25.56 20.93
CA VAL A 441 -3.99 -26.63 21.80
C VAL A 441 -3.88 -27.97 21.06
N GLY A 442 -3.08 -28.90 21.61
CA GLY A 442 -3.15 -30.34 21.32
C GLY A 442 -2.95 -30.78 19.87
N ALA A 443 -1.74 -30.57 19.32
CA ALA A 443 -1.37 -31.02 17.98
C ALA A 443 -0.27 -32.10 18.00
N SER A 444 -0.25 -32.96 16.97
CA SER A 444 0.94 -33.78 16.66
C SER A 444 2.08 -32.86 16.21
N TYR A 445 3.31 -33.11 16.68
CA TYR A 445 4.48 -32.22 16.51
C TYR A 445 4.26 -30.80 17.09
N GLU A 446 3.85 -30.73 18.35
CA GLU A 446 3.51 -29.50 19.08
C GLU A 446 4.55 -28.38 18.94
N TYR A 447 5.85 -28.69 19.03
CA TYR A 447 6.90 -27.67 18.97
C TYR A 447 7.05 -27.03 17.58
N ILE A 448 6.86 -27.80 16.51
CA ILE A 448 6.84 -27.25 15.14
C ILE A 448 5.65 -26.30 14.98
N VAL A 449 4.49 -26.72 15.49
CA VAL A 449 3.25 -25.94 15.42
C VAL A 449 3.41 -24.64 16.19
N GLU A 450 3.92 -24.69 17.42
CA GLU A 450 4.23 -23.50 18.22
C GLU A 450 5.18 -22.57 17.46
N ALA A 451 6.30 -23.11 16.94
CA ALA A 451 7.29 -22.33 16.20
C ALA A 451 6.74 -21.65 14.94
N ALA A 452 5.67 -22.17 14.33
CA ALA A 452 5.01 -21.54 13.19
C ALA A 452 4.18 -20.29 13.57
N PHE A 453 3.81 -20.13 14.84
CA PHE A 453 3.03 -18.99 15.34
C PHE A 453 3.86 -17.96 16.12
N VAL A 454 5.16 -18.22 16.30
CA VAL A 454 6.09 -17.28 16.91
C VAL A 454 6.87 -16.56 15.82
N ARG A 455 6.72 -15.24 15.76
CA ARG A 455 7.45 -14.36 14.83
C ARG A 455 8.69 -13.78 15.47
N LEU A 456 9.67 -13.48 14.64
CA LEU A 456 10.96 -12.92 15.05
C LEU A 456 11.13 -11.49 14.57
N ARG A 457 11.75 -10.67 15.41
CA ARG A 457 12.18 -9.30 15.06
C ARG A 457 13.40 -8.89 15.87
N PHE A 458 14.13 -7.90 15.38
CA PHE A 458 15.20 -7.29 16.18
C PHE A 458 14.61 -6.57 17.40
N ILE A 459 15.32 -6.58 18.53
CA ILE A 459 14.91 -5.84 19.73
C ILE A 459 14.76 -4.34 19.44
N HIS A 460 15.58 -3.82 18.53
CA HIS A 460 15.59 -2.43 18.11
C HIS A 460 16.24 -2.27 16.73
N ARG A 461 15.81 -1.24 15.97
CA ARG A 461 16.35 -0.90 14.64
C ARG A 461 17.87 -0.70 14.64
N SER A 462 18.43 -0.14 15.71
CA SER A 462 19.89 0.07 15.82
C SER A 462 20.71 -1.21 15.71
N VAL A 463 20.13 -2.38 16.02
CA VAL A 463 20.80 -3.67 15.76
C VAL A 463 20.94 -3.90 14.26
N GLN A 464 19.91 -3.59 13.48
CA GLN A 464 19.95 -3.70 12.03
C GLN A 464 20.93 -2.69 11.43
N ASP A 465 20.89 -1.44 11.88
CA ASP A 465 21.84 -0.40 11.46
C ASP A 465 23.28 -0.87 11.75
N PHE A 466 23.54 -1.41 12.93
CA PHE A 466 24.84 -2.01 13.28
C PHE A 466 25.24 -3.13 12.31
N LEU A 467 24.35 -4.07 12.02
CA LEU A 467 24.64 -5.21 11.13
C LEU A 467 24.89 -4.79 9.67
N LEU A 468 24.37 -3.64 9.23
CA LEU A 468 24.46 -3.15 7.85
C LEU A 468 25.57 -2.11 7.65
N GLU A 469 25.80 -1.24 8.63
CA GLU A 469 26.62 -0.04 8.48
C GLU A 469 27.96 -0.15 9.20
N SER A 470 28.05 -0.94 10.27
CA SER A 470 29.32 -1.10 11.00
C SER A 470 30.19 -2.21 10.38
N GLU A 471 31.51 -2.00 10.38
CA GLU A 471 32.46 -2.99 9.86
C GLU A 471 32.36 -4.32 10.61
N SER A 472 32.24 -4.28 11.95
CA SER A 472 32.16 -5.48 12.79
C SER A 472 30.83 -6.21 12.63
N GLY A 473 29.70 -5.51 12.50
CA GLY A 473 28.41 -6.10 12.19
C GLY A 473 28.39 -6.81 10.83
N VAL A 474 28.93 -6.17 9.79
CA VAL A 474 29.07 -6.77 8.46
C VAL A 474 30.00 -7.98 8.51
N GLN A 475 31.09 -7.92 9.27
CA GLN A 475 32.00 -9.06 9.47
C GLN A 475 31.32 -10.21 10.20
N PHE A 476 30.48 -9.91 11.20
CA PHE A 476 29.70 -10.94 11.91
C PHE A 476 28.74 -11.65 10.96
N LEU A 477 28.00 -10.92 10.12
CA LEU A 477 27.12 -11.54 9.12
C LEU A 477 27.89 -12.48 8.18
N ARG A 478 29.07 -12.06 7.72
CA ARG A 478 29.97 -12.88 6.87
C ARG A 478 30.49 -14.13 7.58
N SER A 479 30.59 -14.12 8.91
CA SER A 479 31.10 -15.27 9.68
C SER A 479 30.18 -16.50 9.66
N SER A 480 28.90 -16.31 9.33
CA SER A 480 27.88 -17.37 9.28
C SER A 480 28.10 -18.42 8.19
N LYS A 481 29.09 -18.23 7.30
CA LYS A 481 29.43 -19.09 6.14
C LYS A 481 28.28 -19.26 5.14
N VAL A 482 27.19 -18.50 5.29
CA VAL A 482 26.12 -18.41 4.31
C VAL A 482 26.37 -17.16 3.46
N PRO A 483 26.46 -17.29 2.13
CA PRO A 483 26.54 -16.13 1.25
C PRO A 483 25.35 -15.20 1.47
N LYS A 484 25.57 -13.88 1.44
CA LYS A 484 24.50 -12.89 1.66
C LYS A 484 23.32 -13.11 0.70
N ASP A 485 23.63 -13.38 -0.57
CA ASP A 485 22.63 -13.58 -1.62
C ASP A 485 21.88 -14.91 -1.49
N ASP A 486 22.41 -15.85 -0.69
CA ASP A 486 21.74 -17.12 -0.39
C ASP A 486 20.72 -17.03 0.75
N ALA A 487 20.70 -15.92 1.50
CA ALA A 487 19.74 -15.74 2.58
C ALA A 487 18.29 -15.76 2.06
N PHE A 488 18.00 -15.05 0.96
CA PHE A 488 16.68 -15.07 0.30
C PHE A 488 16.33 -16.45 -0.24
N LYS A 489 17.29 -17.16 -0.86
CA LYS A 489 17.09 -18.54 -1.35
C LYS A 489 16.71 -19.50 -0.21
N ARG A 490 17.38 -19.38 0.93
CA ARG A 490 17.11 -20.19 2.13
C ARG A 490 15.74 -19.89 2.72
N LEU A 491 15.35 -18.63 2.82
CA LEU A 491 14.03 -18.22 3.28
C LEU A 491 12.93 -18.67 2.33
N MET A 492 13.12 -18.50 1.01
CA MET A 492 12.21 -19.00 -0.02
C MET A 492 12.02 -20.52 0.10
N THR A 493 13.12 -21.28 0.17
CA THR A 493 13.07 -22.74 0.29
C THR A 493 12.43 -23.19 1.61
N ALA A 494 12.72 -22.50 2.72
CA ALA A 494 12.10 -22.78 4.01
C ALA A 494 10.59 -22.54 3.99
N SER A 495 10.14 -21.39 3.46
CA SER A 495 8.71 -21.06 3.31
C SER A 495 7.98 -22.04 2.38
N ALA A 496 8.64 -22.48 1.30
CA ALA A 496 8.13 -23.53 0.42
C ALA A 496 7.94 -24.85 1.19
N LEU A 497 8.91 -25.27 2.00
CA LEU A 497 8.75 -26.49 2.80
C LEU A 497 7.66 -26.36 3.88
N VAL A 498 7.55 -25.21 4.56
CA VAL A 498 6.44 -24.96 5.49
C VAL A 498 5.08 -25.13 4.80
N SER A 499 4.97 -24.66 3.55
CA SER A 499 3.76 -24.82 2.74
C SER A 499 3.45 -26.29 2.44
N VAL A 500 4.47 -27.10 2.14
CA VAL A 500 4.33 -28.55 1.87
C VAL A 500 4.00 -29.36 3.14
N MET A 501 4.65 -29.05 4.27
CA MET A 501 4.49 -29.77 5.54
C MET A 501 3.10 -29.64 6.15
N ASN A 502 2.52 -28.46 6.03
CA ASN A 502 1.33 -28.13 6.77
C ASN A 502 0.13 -28.79 6.06
N ARG A 503 -0.51 -29.80 6.67
CA ARG A 503 -1.77 -30.41 6.17
C ARG A 503 -2.98 -30.15 7.07
N ALA A 504 -2.80 -29.54 8.25
CA ALA A 504 -3.84 -29.43 9.28
C ALA A 504 -4.09 -28.03 9.89
N PHE A 505 -3.28 -26.99 9.61
CA PHE A 505 -3.39 -25.68 10.28
C PHE A 505 -3.80 -24.52 9.35
N LEU A 506 -4.72 -23.67 9.82
CA LEU A 506 -5.42 -22.61 9.07
C LEU A 506 -4.55 -21.47 8.46
N SER A 507 -3.22 -21.52 8.52
CA SER A 507 -2.31 -20.44 8.06
C SER A 507 -1.62 -20.68 6.70
N PHE A 508 -2.01 -21.70 5.93
CA PHE A 508 -1.36 -22.17 4.69
C PHE A 508 -1.00 -21.10 3.65
N TYR A 509 -1.92 -20.19 3.36
CA TYR A 509 -1.76 -19.23 2.27
C TYR A 509 -0.55 -18.31 2.49
N LYS A 510 -0.26 -17.99 3.75
CA LYS A 510 0.79 -17.06 4.10
C LYS A 510 2.19 -17.58 3.79
N ALA A 511 2.47 -18.85 4.08
CA ALA A 511 3.79 -19.44 3.84
C ALA A 511 4.06 -19.62 2.33
N PHE A 512 3.03 -19.93 1.55
CA PHE A 512 3.15 -20.05 0.09
C PHE A 512 3.47 -18.69 -0.52
N ASP A 513 2.69 -17.67 -0.17
CA ASP A 513 2.90 -16.29 -0.59
C ASP A 513 4.28 -15.76 -0.16
N GLU A 514 4.67 -15.97 1.11
CA GLU A 514 6.00 -15.61 1.63
C GLU A 514 7.14 -16.30 0.85
N SER A 515 6.93 -17.51 0.32
CA SER A 515 7.95 -18.20 -0.50
C SER A 515 8.19 -17.49 -1.84
N LEU A 516 7.13 -17.05 -2.50
CA LEU A 516 7.20 -16.31 -3.75
C LEU A 516 7.71 -14.88 -3.53
N HIS A 517 7.30 -14.27 -2.42
CA HIS A 517 7.80 -12.96 -2.00
C HIS A 517 9.32 -12.95 -1.77
N TYR A 518 9.85 -13.95 -1.05
CA TYR A 518 11.30 -14.11 -0.91
C TYR A 518 11.98 -14.45 -2.24
N ALA A 519 11.32 -15.19 -3.13
CA ALA A 519 11.84 -15.46 -4.47
C ALA A 519 12.03 -14.17 -5.28
N GLY A 520 11.09 -13.22 -5.18
CA GLY A 520 11.16 -11.93 -5.86
C GLY A 520 12.27 -11.02 -5.32
N SER A 521 12.74 -11.28 -4.11
CA SER A 521 13.87 -10.57 -3.49
C SER A 521 15.25 -11.14 -3.87
N ILE A 522 15.30 -12.27 -4.59
CA ILE A 522 16.57 -12.86 -5.06
C ILE A 522 17.09 -12.02 -6.23
N PRO A 523 18.32 -11.47 -6.15
CA PRO A 523 18.91 -10.74 -7.27
C PRO A 523 18.97 -11.63 -8.53
N SER A 524 18.58 -11.11 -9.69
CA SER A 524 18.50 -11.90 -10.94
C SER A 524 19.81 -12.61 -11.29
N GLY A 525 20.97 -11.98 -11.03
CA GLY A 525 22.28 -12.60 -11.25
C GLY A 525 22.65 -13.74 -10.29
N SER A 526 21.90 -13.91 -9.20
CA SER A 526 22.05 -15.00 -8.21
C SER A 526 21.07 -16.15 -8.42
N TRP A 527 20.10 -15.99 -9.33
CA TRP A 527 19.10 -17.02 -9.63
C TRP A 527 19.73 -18.16 -10.44
N THR A 528 19.42 -19.41 -10.08
CA THR A 528 19.89 -20.61 -10.78
C THR A 528 18.74 -21.57 -11.09
N SER A 529 19.04 -22.65 -11.83
CA SER A 529 18.07 -23.72 -12.08
C SER A 529 17.59 -24.40 -10.79
N SER A 530 18.34 -24.29 -9.69
CA SER A 530 17.95 -24.85 -8.41
C SER A 530 16.73 -24.17 -7.81
N GLU A 531 16.64 -22.84 -7.87
CA GLU A 531 15.50 -22.09 -7.34
C GLU A 531 14.23 -22.40 -8.15
N THR A 532 14.37 -22.49 -9.48
CA THR A 532 13.28 -22.93 -10.36
C THR A 532 12.80 -24.34 -9.98
N HIS A 533 13.70 -25.28 -9.68
CA HIS A 533 13.31 -26.64 -9.29
C HIS A 533 12.55 -26.69 -7.95
N VAL A 534 12.93 -25.84 -6.98
CA VAL A 534 12.22 -25.74 -5.69
C VAL A 534 10.79 -25.26 -5.89
N LEU A 535 10.59 -24.22 -6.70
CA LEU A 535 9.26 -23.71 -7.00
C LEU A 535 8.43 -24.72 -7.81
N ASP A 536 9.03 -25.41 -8.79
CA ASP A 536 8.37 -26.50 -9.54
C ASP A 536 7.88 -27.62 -8.61
N ALA A 537 8.72 -28.02 -7.65
CA ALA A 537 8.38 -29.05 -6.66
C ALA A 537 7.28 -28.57 -5.71
N LEU A 538 7.35 -27.31 -5.25
CA LEU A 538 6.29 -26.68 -4.45
C LEU A 538 4.95 -26.74 -5.20
N PHE A 539 4.87 -26.18 -6.41
CA PHE A 539 3.63 -26.14 -7.19
C PHE A 539 3.07 -27.54 -7.45
N SER A 540 3.93 -28.50 -7.80
CA SER A 540 3.54 -29.90 -8.01
C SER A 540 2.94 -30.52 -6.74
N SER A 541 3.56 -30.27 -5.58
CA SER A 541 3.05 -30.74 -4.29
C SER A 541 1.70 -30.11 -3.93
N MET A 542 1.50 -28.81 -4.21
CA MET A 542 0.22 -28.14 -3.97
C MET A 542 -0.91 -28.80 -4.77
N VAL A 543 -0.67 -29.11 -6.05
CA VAL A 543 -1.66 -29.77 -6.93
C VAL A 543 -1.93 -31.21 -6.50
N SER A 544 -0.90 -31.98 -6.17
CA SER A 544 -1.05 -33.41 -5.89
C SER A 544 -1.54 -33.74 -4.49
N ASN A 545 -1.21 -32.93 -3.49
CA ASN A 545 -1.35 -33.32 -2.08
C ASN A 545 -2.30 -32.44 -1.26
N GLN A 546 -2.80 -31.31 -1.79
CA GLN A 546 -3.54 -30.32 -1.01
C GLN A 546 -4.76 -29.71 -1.75
N PRO A 547 -5.84 -30.49 -2.00
CA PRO A 547 -6.99 -30.01 -2.77
C PRO A 547 -7.71 -28.80 -2.15
N ALA A 548 -7.80 -28.73 -0.82
CA ALA A 548 -8.42 -27.58 -0.14
C ALA A 548 -7.60 -26.28 -0.27
N VAL A 549 -6.27 -26.40 -0.41
CA VAL A 549 -5.38 -25.25 -0.60
C VAL A 549 -5.34 -24.83 -2.05
N LEU A 550 -5.37 -25.81 -2.96
CA LEU A 550 -5.50 -25.59 -4.40
C LEU A 550 -6.70 -24.69 -4.71
N GLU A 551 -7.87 -24.92 -4.09
CA GLU A 551 -9.05 -24.04 -4.29
C GLU A 551 -8.82 -22.60 -3.82
N LYS A 552 -8.07 -22.39 -2.73
CA LYS A 552 -7.70 -21.02 -2.30
C LYS A 552 -6.70 -20.35 -3.25
N LEU A 553 -5.68 -21.09 -3.72
CA LEU A 553 -4.70 -20.59 -4.68
C LEU A 553 -5.33 -20.25 -6.03
N LYS A 554 -6.33 -21.03 -6.42
CA LYS A 554 -7.18 -20.82 -7.59
C LYS A 554 -8.02 -19.54 -7.47
N ALA A 555 -8.45 -19.18 -6.27
CA ALA A 555 -9.19 -17.95 -6.04
C ALA A 555 -8.28 -16.71 -6.10
N SER A 556 -7.01 -16.83 -5.69
CA SER A 556 -6.10 -15.68 -5.62
C SER A 556 -5.55 -15.18 -6.97
N THR A 557 -5.46 -16.01 -8.02
CA THR A 557 -5.02 -15.53 -9.34
C THR A 557 -6.12 -14.80 -10.10
N ILE A 558 -7.36 -14.88 -9.63
CA ILE A 558 -8.60 -14.32 -10.18
C ILE A 558 -8.96 -14.90 -11.56
N ILE A 559 -8.02 -15.05 -12.50
CA ILE A 559 -8.14 -15.84 -13.76
C ILE A 559 -7.46 -17.21 -13.65
N LYS A 560 -7.95 -18.12 -14.50
CA LYS A 560 -7.30 -19.39 -14.88
C LYS A 560 -7.35 -19.53 -16.41
N CYS A 561 -6.44 -20.26 -17.00
CA CYS A 561 -6.49 -20.68 -18.41
C CYS A 561 -6.82 -22.17 -18.49
N PRO A 562 -8.04 -22.58 -18.88
CA PRO A 562 -8.43 -23.99 -18.98
C PRO A 562 -7.63 -24.79 -20.02
N GLN A 563 -6.97 -24.10 -20.95
CA GLN A 563 -6.10 -24.73 -21.95
C GLN A 563 -4.72 -25.10 -21.39
N LEU A 564 -4.38 -24.61 -20.20
CA LEU A 564 -3.17 -24.98 -19.47
C LEU A 564 -3.51 -26.01 -18.39
N SER A 565 -2.54 -26.84 -18.01
CA SER A 565 -2.73 -27.75 -16.89
C SER A 565 -2.96 -26.98 -15.58
N GLU A 566 -3.54 -27.62 -14.56
CA GLU A 566 -3.68 -27.01 -13.22
C GLU A 566 -2.32 -26.61 -12.64
N LEU A 567 -1.27 -27.39 -12.94
CA LEU A 567 0.09 -27.08 -12.54
C LEU A 567 0.59 -25.81 -13.23
N ASP A 568 0.40 -25.68 -14.53
CA ASP A 568 0.85 -24.51 -15.30
C ASP A 568 0.07 -23.24 -14.93
N ASN A 569 -1.22 -23.38 -14.60
CA ASN A 569 -2.02 -22.26 -14.09
C ASN A 569 -1.39 -21.63 -12.84
N ILE A 570 -0.98 -22.48 -11.88
CA ILE A 570 -0.36 -22.00 -10.64
C ILE A 570 1.08 -21.55 -10.91
N ALA A 571 1.85 -22.37 -11.62
CA ALA A 571 3.27 -22.17 -11.86
C ALA A 571 3.56 -21.00 -12.80
N LEU A 572 2.59 -20.50 -13.57
CA LEU A 572 2.76 -19.30 -14.40
C LEU A 572 2.02 -18.10 -13.78
N GLY A 573 0.81 -18.32 -13.26
CA GLY A 573 -0.02 -17.25 -12.71
C GLY A 573 0.58 -16.60 -11.46
N HIS A 574 0.94 -17.41 -10.46
CA HIS A 574 1.47 -16.87 -9.20
C HIS A 574 2.84 -16.21 -9.35
N PRO A 575 3.83 -16.82 -10.04
CA PRO A 575 5.09 -16.13 -10.36
C PRO A 575 4.92 -14.82 -11.12
N ALA A 576 3.88 -14.70 -11.96
CA ALA A 576 3.58 -13.44 -12.64
C ALA A 576 3.12 -12.34 -11.65
N LEU A 577 2.30 -12.69 -10.66
CA LEU A 577 1.87 -11.75 -9.61
C LEU A 577 3.04 -11.22 -8.77
N HIS A 578 3.97 -12.12 -8.42
CA HIS A 578 5.16 -11.77 -7.65
C HIS A 578 6.34 -11.28 -8.52
N ARG A 579 6.12 -11.07 -9.83
CA ARG A 579 7.13 -10.58 -10.79
C ARG A 579 8.43 -11.40 -10.79
N LEU A 580 8.30 -12.72 -10.75
CA LEU A 580 9.45 -13.63 -10.76
C LEU A 580 9.99 -13.83 -12.17
N THR A 581 10.52 -12.75 -12.77
CA THR A 581 11.07 -12.75 -14.13
C THR A 581 12.09 -13.88 -14.36
N PRO A 582 13.07 -14.13 -13.47
CA PRO A 582 14.04 -15.21 -13.68
C PRO A 582 13.42 -16.62 -13.70
N TYR A 583 12.33 -16.83 -12.94
CA TYR A 583 11.61 -18.09 -12.94
C TYR A 583 10.87 -18.29 -14.28
N LEU A 584 10.14 -17.27 -14.74
CA LEU A 584 9.37 -17.34 -15.98
C LEU A 584 10.27 -17.45 -17.21
N GLU A 585 11.40 -16.74 -17.22
CA GLU A 585 12.44 -16.85 -18.25
C GLU A 585 13.01 -18.28 -18.34
N ALA A 586 13.20 -18.95 -17.20
CA ALA A 586 13.65 -20.34 -17.17
C ALA A 586 12.57 -21.36 -17.56
N LYS A 587 11.29 -21.04 -17.35
CA LYS A 587 10.15 -21.94 -17.54
C LYS A 587 9.60 -21.92 -18.97
N LEU A 588 9.38 -20.74 -19.55
CA LEU A 588 8.73 -20.56 -20.86
C LEU A 588 9.39 -21.35 -22.01
N PRO A 589 10.73 -21.38 -22.15
CA PRO A 589 11.39 -22.11 -23.24
C PRO A 589 11.27 -23.64 -23.15
N ARG A 590 10.81 -24.18 -22.01
CA ARG A 590 10.65 -25.63 -21.81
C ARG A 590 9.29 -26.15 -22.27
N LEU A 591 8.33 -25.26 -22.51
CA LEU A 591 7.01 -25.59 -23.04
C LEU A 591 7.09 -25.79 -24.56
N ALA A 592 6.17 -26.56 -25.14
CA ALA A 592 6.04 -26.62 -26.59
C ALA A 592 5.62 -25.24 -27.13
N TRP A 593 6.04 -24.85 -28.33
CA TRP A 593 5.79 -23.49 -28.86
C TRP A 593 4.32 -23.02 -28.74
N GLU A 594 3.36 -23.88 -29.08
CA GLU A 594 1.93 -23.58 -28.98
C GLU A 594 1.47 -23.32 -27.54
N GLU A 595 2.05 -24.07 -26.58
CA GLU A 595 1.84 -23.90 -25.14
C GLU A 595 2.57 -22.67 -24.61
N THR A 596 3.78 -22.36 -25.10
CA THR A 596 4.55 -21.17 -24.70
C THR A 596 3.83 -19.89 -25.09
N SER A 597 3.27 -19.83 -26.30
CA SER A 597 2.52 -18.66 -26.77
C SER A 597 1.22 -18.46 -25.99
N LEU A 598 0.53 -19.57 -25.67
CA LEU A 598 -0.64 -19.57 -24.79
C LEU A 598 -0.28 -19.13 -23.37
N ALA A 599 0.82 -19.66 -22.81
CA ALA A 599 1.36 -19.33 -21.49
C ALA A 599 1.74 -17.85 -21.40
N ALA A 600 2.41 -17.31 -22.41
CA ALA A 600 2.75 -15.89 -22.47
C ALA A 600 1.48 -15.02 -22.47
N GLY A 601 0.46 -15.40 -23.25
CA GLY A 601 -0.83 -14.72 -23.25
C GLY A 601 -1.55 -14.77 -21.89
N PHE A 602 -1.51 -15.93 -21.22
CA PHE A 602 -2.05 -16.08 -19.87
C PHE A 602 -1.31 -15.22 -18.85
N ILE A 603 0.04 -15.20 -18.86
CA ILE A 603 0.86 -14.39 -17.95
C ILE A 603 0.53 -12.90 -18.10
N VAL A 604 0.52 -12.38 -19.33
CA VAL A 604 0.18 -10.97 -19.58
C VAL A 604 -1.22 -10.66 -19.05
N SER A 605 -2.19 -11.55 -19.31
CA SER A 605 -3.56 -11.36 -18.83
C SER A 605 -3.65 -11.42 -17.30
N ALA A 606 -2.83 -12.25 -16.63
CA ALA A 606 -2.80 -12.38 -15.18
C ALA A 606 -2.23 -11.12 -14.51
N ILE A 607 -1.15 -10.57 -15.06
CA ILE A 607 -0.52 -9.33 -14.61
C ILE A 607 -1.50 -8.16 -14.75
N LEU A 608 -2.09 -8.01 -15.95
CA LEU A 608 -3.03 -6.93 -16.23
C LEU A 608 -4.30 -7.00 -15.40
N ARG A 609 -4.74 -8.20 -14.97
CA ARG A 609 -5.93 -8.34 -14.14
C ARG A 609 -5.71 -8.00 -12.68
N ASN A 610 -4.51 -8.18 -12.15
CA ASN A 610 -4.22 -7.98 -10.73
C ASN A 610 -3.67 -6.58 -10.43
N GLU A 611 -4.00 -5.58 -11.28
CA GLU A 611 -3.58 -4.18 -11.14
C GLU A 611 -2.04 -3.98 -11.07
N THR A 612 -1.29 -4.99 -11.48
CA THR A 612 0.17 -4.91 -11.53
C THR A 612 0.62 -4.35 -12.87
N ARG A 613 1.47 -3.30 -12.84
CA ARG A 613 2.15 -2.83 -14.05
C ARG A 613 3.09 -3.92 -14.56
N LEU A 614 2.99 -4.22 -15.85
CA LEU A 614 3.95 -5.04 -16.56
C LEU A 614 5.28 -4.27 -16.63
N ASP A 615 6.30 -4.75 -15.93
CA ASP A 615 7.64 -4.15 -15.97
C ASP A 615 8.38 -4.46 -17.29
N ASP A 616 9.38 -3.65 -17.61
CA ASP A 616 10.12 -3.72 -18.87
C ASP A 616 10.87 -5.05 -19.06
N ASP A 617 11.36 -5.65 -17.97
CA ASP A 617 12.09 -6.92 -18.01
C ASP A 617 11.13 -8.08 -18.31
N MET A 618 9.96 -8.10 -17.67
CA MET A 618 8.89 -9.06 -17.93
C MET A 618 8.36 -8.91 -19.37
N ALA A 619 8.14 -7.68 -19.81
CA ALA A 619 7.75 -7.38 -21.19
C ALA A 619 8.78 -7.92 -22.20
N LYS A 620 10.07 -7.76 -21.91
CA LYS A 620 11.17 -8.22 -22.76
C LYS A 620 11.21 -9.74 -22.88
N ILE A 621 11.00 -10.49 -21.79
CA ILE A 621 11.02 -11.96 -21.84
C ILE A 621 9.77 -12.55 -22.50
N LEU A 622 8.61 -11.87 -22.41
CA LEU A 622 7.35 -12.36 -22.98
C LEU A 622 7.21 -12.03 -24.48
N ARG A 623 7.75 -10.89 -24.93
CA ARG A 623 7.59 -10.39 -26.31
C ARG A 623 7.87 -11.43 -27.41
N PRO A 624 8.90 -12.29 -27.33
CA PRO A 624 9.17 -13.29 -28.37
C PRO A 624 8.08 -14.36 -28.51
N TYR A 625 7.27 -14.54 -27.46
CA TYR A 625 6.26 -15.60 -27.37
C TYR A 625 4.83 -15.08 -27.52
N ILE A 626 4.62 -13.77 -27.54
CA ILE A 626 3.29 -13.18 -27.65
C ILE A 626 2.75 -13.36 -29.08
N SER A 627 1.63 -14.07 -29.20
CA SER A 627 0.78 -14.03 -30.39
C SER A 627 -0.49 -13.26 -30.07
N TRP A 628 -0.61 -12.07 -30.63
CA TRP A 628 -1.79 -11.21 -30.43
C TRP A 628 -3.07 -11.84 -30.99
N THR A 629 -2.94 -12.68 -32.01
CA THR A 629 -4.06 -13.30 -32.72
C THR A 629 -4.46 -14.67 -32.17
N GLN A 630 -3.61 -15.30 -31.36
CA GLN A 630 -3.94 -16.58 -30.75
C GLN A 630 -5.08 -16.40 -29.76
N CYS A 631 -6.13 -17.23 -29.90
CA CYS A 631 -7.20 -17.27 -28.92
C CYS A 631 -6.70 -17.88 -27.61
N VAL A 632 -6.76 -17.10 -26.54
CA VAL A 632 -6.54 -17.53 -25.16
C VAL A 632 -7.90 -17.67 -24.51
N THR A 633 -8.13 -18.80 -23.85
CA THR A 633 -9.33 -19.07 -23.07
C THR A 633 -9.02 -18.78 -21.62
N LEU A 634 -9.69 -17.79 -21.05
CA LEU A 634 -9.55 -17.40 -19.66
C LEU A 634 -10.87 -17.69 -18.94
N CYS A 635 -10.77 -18.41 -17.84
CA CYS A 635 -11.84 -18.63 -16.88
C CYS A 635 -11.68 -17.60 -15.77
N HIS A 636 -12.66 -16.71 -15.66
CA HIS A 636 -12.72 -15.64 -14.70
C HIS A 636 -13.55 -16.10 -13.50
N LEU A 637 -12.95 -16.07 -12.31
CA LEU A 637 -13.73 -16.20 -11.08
C LEU A 637 -14.54 -14.91 -10.89
N VAL A 638 -15.86 -15.06 -10.85
CA VAL A 638 -16.85 -14.00 -10.81
C VAL A 638 -17.57 -14.13 -9.46
N GLY A 639 -16.99 -13.64 -8.37
CA GLY A 639 -17.71 -13.64 -7.08
C GLY A 639 -17.08 -13.01 -5.86
N HIS A 640 -15.95 -12.30 -5.94
CA HIS A 640 -15.14 -12.06 -4.74
C HIS A 640 -15.16 -10.60 -4.24
N SER A 641 -16.22 -10.22 -3.53
CA SER A 641 -16.05 -9.28 -2.41
C SER A 641 -16.61 -9.80 -1.13
N GLY A 642 -15.90 -9.42 -0.07
CA GLY A 642 -16.63 -8.82 1.03
C GLY A 642 -17.43 -9.80 1.87
N ALA A 643 -16.83 -10.93 2.23
CA ALA A 643 -16.71 -11.32 3.63
C ALA A 643 -15.98 -12.66 3.75
N TRP A 644 -14.91 -12.69 4.54
CA TRP A 644 -14.26 -13.93 4.98
C TRP A 644 -15.11 -14.75 5.98
N THR A 645 -16.37 -14.36 6.22
CA THR A 645 -17.24 -14.94 7.25
C THR A 645 -18.19 -16.03 6.76
N THR A 646 -18.43 -16.18 5.45
CA THR A 646 -19.28 -17.26 4.91
C THR A 646 -18.49 -18.55 4.72
N PRO A 647 -18.91 -19.70 5.28
CA PRO A 647 -18.25 -20.99 5.10
C PRO A 647 -18.09 -21.38 3.61
N LEU A 648 -16.93 -21.95 3.25
CA LEU A 648 -16.58 -22.37 1.88
C LEU A 648 -17.59 -23.34 1.25
N THR A 649 -18.37 -24.06 2.05
CA THR A 649 -19.30 -25.10 1.61
C THR A 649 -20.59 -24.58 0.97
N GLU A 650 -20.89 -23.28 1.04
CA GLU A 650 -22.14 -22.68 0.53
C GLU A 650 -21.93 -21.61 -0.56
N ARG A 651 -20.68 -21.33 -0.95
CA ARG A 651 -20.37 -20.32 -1.98
C ARG A 651 -20.56 -20.91 -3.38
N HIS A 652 -21.52 -20.40 -4.13
CA HIS A 652 -21.63 -20.69 -5.56
C HIS A 652 -20.60 -19.82 -6.29
N GLU A 653 -19.43 -20.38 -6.57
CA GLU A 653 -18.43 -19.72 -7.40
C GLU A 653 -18.95 -19.66 -8.85
N LEU A 654 -19.35 -18.48 -9.32
CA LEU A 654 -19.66 -18.30 -10.73
C LEU A 654 -18.33 -18.16 -11.48
N HIS A 655 -18.12 -19.02 -12.46
CA HIS A 655 -16.95 -18.99 -13.34
C HIS A 655 -17.40 -18.59 -14.74
N VAL A 656 -16.84 -17.50 -15.28
CA VAL A 656 -17.12 -17.03 -16.64
C VAL A 656 -15.93 -17.35 -17.52
N THR A 657 -16.11 -18.21 -18.52
CA THR A 657 -15.04 -18.59 -19.43
C THR A 657 -15.14 -17.81 -20.73
N ALA A 658 -14.09 -17.08 -21.12
CA ALA A 658 -14.02 -16.33 -22.37
C ALA A 658 -12.81 -16.76 -23.21
N SER A 659 -13.05 -17.19 -24.45
CA SER A 659 -12.03 -17.55 -25.44
C SER A 659 -11.95 -16.48 -26.51
N ARG A 660 -10.82 -15.76 -26.56
CA ARG A 660 -10.63 -14.57 -27.39
C ARG A 660 -9.17 -14.38 -27.77
N PRO A 661 -8.86 -13.71 -28.90
CA PRO A 661 -7.50 -13.29 -29.20
C PRO A 661 -6.87 -12.51 -28.05
N LEU A 662 -5.58 -12.74 -27.78
CA LEU A 662 -4.86 -12.12 -26.66
C LEU A 662 -4.99 -10.60 -26.62
N TRP A 663 -4.98 -9.91 -27.77
CA TRP A 663 -5.15 -8.46 -27.80
C TRP A 663 -6.47 -8.00 -27.16
N GLN A 664 -7.56 -8.79 -27.27
CA GLN A 664 -8.84 -8.48 -26.64
C GLN A 664 -8.76 -8.63 -25.12
N HIS A 665 -8.08 -9.68 -24.63
CA HIS A 665 -7.84 -9.86 -23.19
C HIS A 665 -6.96 -8.74 -22.63
N CYS A 666 -5.92 -8.32 -23.36
CA CYS A 666 -5.05 -7.22 -22.97
C CYS A 666 -5.77 -5.87 -23.05
N PHE A 667 -6.63 -5.66 -24.05
CA PHE A 667 -7.48 -4.49 -24.14
C PHE A 667 -8.33 -4.43 -22.88
N ILE A 668 -9.17 -5.44 -22.63
CA ILE A 668 -10.05 -5.55 -21.46
C ILE A 668 -9.28 -5.45 -20.12
N GLY A 669 -8.12 -6.10 -20.02
CA GLY A 669 -7.27 -6.05 -18.82
C GLY A 669 -6.71 -4.65 -18.55
N ASN A 670 -6.23 -3.95 -19.58
CA ASN A 670 -5.80 -2.55 -19.45
C ASN A 670 -6.97 -1.63 -19.08
N CYS A 671 -8.19 -1.90 -19.57
CA CYS A 671 -9.39 -1.18 -19.17
C CYS A 671 -9.58 -1.19 -17.64
N ASN A 672 -9.30 -2.33 -16.98
CA ASN A 672 -9.37 -2.44 -15.52
C ASN A 672 -8.28 -1.61 -14.82
N ASN A 673 -7.06 -1.52 -15.38
CA ASN A 673 -5.95 -0.74 -14.78
C ASN A 673 -6.17 0.79 -14.79
N PHE A 674 -7.14 1.29 -15.57
CA PHE A 674 -7.54 2.70 -15.56
C PHE A 674 -8.59 3.03 -14.48
N LEU A 675 -9.17 2.01 -13.85
CA LEU A 675 -9.95 2.13 -12.62
C LEU A 675 -8.96 1.97 -11.45
N GLY A 676 -8.44 3.09 -10.92
CA GLY A 676 -7.65 3.04 -9.70
C GLY A 676 -8.39 2.30 -8.57
N GLU A 677 -7.63 1.66 -7.68
CA GLU A 677 -8.00 0.91 -6.47
C GLU A 677 -9.51 0.92 -6.08
N PRO A 678 -10.15 -0.25 -5.85
CA PRO A 678 -11.51 -0.32 -5.34
C PRO A 678 -11.61 0.27 -3.91
N ASP A 679 -12.58 1.15 -3.65
CA ASP A 679 -12.65 2.00 -2.44
C ASP A 679 -13.62 1.61 -1.39
N THR A 680 -14.16 0.40 -1.48
CA THR A 680 -15.05 -0.10 -0.45
C THR A 680 -14.41 -1.31 0.20
N ALA A 681 -14.38 -1.29 1.53
CA ALA A 681 -14.39 -2.52 2.32
C ALA A 681 -15.71 -3.32 2.16
N GLN A 682 -16.68 -2.87 1.35
CA GLN A 682 -18.01 -3.47 1.17
C GLN A 682 -18.48 -3.79 -0.27
N GLN A 683 -17.73 -3.48 -1.34
CA GLN A 683 -18.08 -3.91 -2.70
C GLN A 683 -16.85 -4.44 -3.43
N PRO A 684 -17.01 -5.46 -4.30
CA PRO A 684 -15.88 -6.05 -5.01
C PRO A 684 -15.39 -5.13 -6.08
N PRO A 685 -14.12 -5.29 -6.49
CA PRO A 685 -13.73 -4.93 -7.84
C PRO A 685 -14.55 -5.82 -8.78
N PHE A 686 -15.70 -5.30 -9.20
CA PHE A 686 -16.39 -5.91 -10.30
C PHE A 686 -15.60 -5.56 -11.55
N THR A 687 -14.97 -6.56 -12.16
CA THR A 687 -14.45 -6.37 -13.52
C THR A 687 -15.61 -6.01 -14.45
N VAL A 688 -15.32 -5.29 -15.53
CA VAL A 688 -16.26 -4.99 -16.62
C VAL A 688 -17.04 -6.22 -17.10
N LEU A 689 -16.42 -7.41 -17.09
CA LEU A 689 -17.09 -8.68 -17.38
C LEU A 689 -17.95 -9.21 -16.22
N ASP A 690 -17.61 -8.92 -14.97
CA ASP A 690 -18.27 -9.44 -13.76
C ASP A 690 -19.59 -8.72 -13.43
N LEU A 691 -19.68 -7.43 -13.72
CA LEU A 691 -20.81 -6.58 -13.31
C LEU A 691 -22.09 -6.90 -14.07
N ASP A 692 -22.00 -7.12 -15.39
CA ASP A 692 -23.19 -7.32 -16.21
C ASP A 692 -23.56 -8.81 -16.35
N LEU A 693 -22.58 -9.73 -16.42
CA LEU A 693 -22.89 -11.16 -16.52
C LEU A 693 -23.55 -11.72 -15.26
N ARG A 694 -23.16 -11.29 -14.05
CA ARG A 694 -23.85 -11.76 -12.83
C ARG A 694 -25.30 -11.30 -12.80
N GLN A 695 -25.54 -10.01 -13.07
CA GLN A 695 -26.87 -9.42 -12.98
C GLN A 695 -27.78 -9.98 -14.08
N THR A 696 -27.27 -10.05 -15.32
CA THR A 696 -27.95 -10.64 -16.47
C THR A 696 -28.25 -12.14 -16.30
N ILE A 697 -27.32 -12.96 -15.78
CA ILE A 697 -27.55 -14.40 -15.55
C ILE A 697 -28.52 -14.65 -14.39
N LEU A 698 -28.46 -13.84 -13.33
CA LEU A 698 -29.36 -13.97 -12.18
C LEU A 698 -30.80 -13.55 -12.53
N ASP A 699 -30.97 -12.53 -13.37
CA ASP A 699 -32.27 -12.04 -13.81
C ASP A 699 -32.90 -12.89 -14.94
N ASN A 700 -32.09 -13.51 -15.82
CA ASN A 700 -32.57 -14.27 -17.00
C ASN A 700 -32.85 -15.77 -16.81
N ARG A 701 -33.10 -16.27 -15.59
CA ARG A 701 -33.50 -17.69 -15.37
C ARG A 701 -34.86 -18.11 -16.00
N LYS A 702 -35.41 -17.37 -16.97
CA LYS A 702 -36.77 -17.56 -17.52
C LYS A 702 -36.93 -17.46 -19.05
N LEU A 703 -35.89 -17.39 -19.87
CA LEU A 703 -36.02 -17.36 -21.34
C LEU A 703 -35.09 -18.34 -22.04
N ASP A 704 -35.63 -19.08 -23.01
CA ASP A 704 -35.01 -20.20 -23.74
C ASP A 704 -33.94 -19.77 -24.79
N SER A 705 -33.41 -18.54 -24.72
CA SER A 705 -32.27 -18.11 -25.55
C SER A 705 -31.53 -16.93 -24.90
N LEU A 706 -30.27 -17.11 -24.53
CA LEU A 706 -29.44 -16.11 -23.84
C LEU A 706 -28.54 -15.36 -24.83
N SER A 707 -29.13 -14.74 -25.86
CA SER A 707 -28.43 -13.73 -26.65
C SER A 707 -28.73 -12.33 -26.07
N THR A 708 -27.89 -11.83 -25.17
CA THR A 708 -28.00 -10.43 -24.71
C THR A 708 -27.25 -9.53 -25.68
N GLY A 709 -27.99 -8.94 -26.62
CA GLY A 709 -27.47 -7.94 -27.53
C GLY A 709 -27.32 -6.58 -26.84
N ALA A 710 -26.16 -5.95 -27.09
CA ALA A 710 -25.83 -4.54 -26.89
C ALA A 710 -25.59 -4.05 -25.45
N LEU A 711 -24.31 -4.06 -25.11
CA LEU A 711 -23.70 -3.35 -23.99
C LEU A 711 -22.88 -2.19 -24.54
N LEU A 712 -23.10 -0.96 -24.08
CA LEU A 712 -22.28 0.18 -24.48
C LEU A 712 -21.12 0.40 -23.52
N ILE A 713 -19.96 0.80 -24.04
CA ILE A 713 -18.77 1.11 -23.26
C ILE A 713 -18.37 2.57 -23.47
N ALA A 714 -18.54 3.43 -22.48
CA ALA A 714 -18.01 4.80 -22.50
C ALA A 714 -16.49 4.84 -22.13
N GLN A 715 -15.73 5.72 -22.78
CA GLN A 715 -14.30 5.98 -22.60
C GLN A 715 -14.09 7.48 -22.35
N PRO A 716 -13.19 7.89 -21.42
CA PRO A 716 -12.28 7.06 -20.60
C PRO A 716 -12.89 6.54 -19.28
N SER A 717 -14.12 6.91 -18.95
CA SER A 717 -14.87 6.42 -17.78
C SER A 717 -15.78 5.27 -18.18
N TRP A 718 -15.38 4.03 -17.84
CA TRP A 718 -16.06 2.77 -18.20
C TRP A 718 -17.45 2.67 -17.56
N GLU A 719 -18.44 3.34 -18.15
CA GLU A 719 -19.85 3.22 -17.79
C GLU A 719 -20.59 2.38 -18.84
N PHE A 720 -21.38 1.44 -18.34
CA PHE A 720 -22.18 0.52 -19.16
C PHE A 720 -23.60 0.99 -19.28
N PHE A 721 -24.08 1.05 -20.52
CA PHE A 721 -25.45 1.45 -20.80
C PHE A 721 -26.16 0.45 -21.71
N PRO A 722 -27.48 0.28 -21.54
CA PRO A 722 -28.30 -0.35 -22.56
C PRO A 722 -28.21 0.44 -23.87
N ASP A 723 -28.37 -0.25 -24.99
CA ASP A 723 -28.32 0.33 -26.33
C ASP A 723 -29.23 1.58 -26.45
N PRO A 724 -28.73 2.74 -26.91
CA PRO A 724 -29.56 3.94 -27.01
C PRO A 724 -30.53 3.83 -28.19
N GLU A 725 -30.17 3.02 -29.19
CA GLU A 725 -31.00 2.74 -30.37
C GLU A 725 -32.25 1.92 -30.01
N ASP A 726 -32.27 1.26 -28.83
CA ASP A 726 -33.44 0.58 -28.26
C ASP A 726 -34.42 1.55 -27.55
N GLY A 727 -34.21 2.87 -27.68
CA GLY A 727 -35.12 3.90 -27.18
C GLY A 727 -34.82 4.43 -25.79
N CYS A 728 -33.73 3.98 -25.14
CA CYS A 728 -33.19 4.59 -23.93
C CYS A 728 -32.16 5.67 -24.30
N ALA A 729 -32.61 6.90 -24.57
CA ALA A 729 -31.70 8.01 -24.81
C ALA A 729 -30.88 8.30 -23.54
N ASN A 730 -29.56 8.17 -23.62
CA ASN A 730 -28.66 8.57 -22.54
C ASN A 730 -27.86 9.80 -22.95
N GLU A 731 -28.20 10.94 -22.33
CA GLU A 731 -27.52 12.23 -22.57
C GLU A 731 -26.03 12.21 -22.18
N SER A 732 -25.58 11.24 -21.36
CA SER A 732 -24.16 11.12 -20.98
C SER A 732 -23.24 10.78 -22.15
N LEU A 733 -23.76 10.10 -23.19
CA LEU A 733 -22.98 9.74 -24.41
C LEU A 733 -22.40 10.96 -25.12
N TYR A 734 -23.01 12.14 -24.96
CA TYR A 734 -22.53 13.36 -25.57
C TYR A 734 -21.13 13.78 -25.06
N TYR A 735 -20.76 13.35 -23.85
CA TYR A 735 -19.54 13.76 -23.16
C TYR A 735 -18.48 12.65 -23.11
N HIS A 736 -18.72 11.52 -23.79
CA HIS A 736 -17.84 10.37 -23.79
C HIS A 736 -17.70 9.77 -25.19
N GLU A 737 -16.53 9.20 -25.48
CA GLU A 737 -16.39 8.31 -26.64
C GLU A 737 -16.97 6.96 -26.26
N ALA A 738 -17.81 6.35 -27.09
CA ALA A 738 -18.42 5.07 -26.76
C ALA A 738 -18.17 4.00 -27.82
N PHE A 739 -17.92 2.78 -27.39
CA PHE A 739 -17.92 1.60 -28.25
C PHE A 739 -19.13 0.74 -27.91
N LYS A 740 -19.89 0.34 -28.93
CA LYS A 740 -20.94 -0.66 -28.75
C LYS A 740 -20.30 -2.03 -28.74
N THR A 741 -20.64 -2.83 -27.74
CA THR A 741 -20.22 -4.22 -27.64
C THR A 741 -21.39 -5.19 -27.62
N THR A 742 -21.25 -6.28 -28.35
CA THR A 742 -22.26 -7.35 -28.37
C THR A 742 -21.67 -8.57 -27.69
N LEU A 743 -22.35 -9.10 -26.67
CA LEU A 743 -21.94 -10.30 -25.96
C LEU A 743 -22.83 -11.48 -26.35
N ILE A 744 -22.29 -12.39 -27.16
CA ILE A 744 -23.05 -13.58 -27.61
C ILE A 744 -22.74 -14.74 -26.67
N VAL A 745 -23.68 -15.13 -25.81
CA VAL A 745 -23.57 -16.37 -25.00
C VAL A 745 -24.19 -17.53 -25.79
N PRO A 746 -23.45 -18.61 -26.09
CA PRO A 746 -24.01 -19.76 -26.79
C PRO A 746 -25.03 -20.52 -25.93
N ASP A 747 -26.17 -20.91 -26.52
CA ASP A 747 -27.30 -21.56 -25.83
C ASP A 747 -27.06 -23.02 -25.37
N SER A 748 -25.87 -23.58 -25.59
CA SER A 748 -25.57 -24.98 -25.25
C SER A 748 -24.72 -25.12 -23.99
N GLU A 749 -25.12 -25.98 -23.06
CA GLU A 749 -24.21 -26.44 -22.00
C GLU A 749 -23.12 -27.39 -22.56
N PRO A 750 -21.84 -27.23 -22.15
CA PRO A 750 -21.31 -26.14 -21.34
C PRO A 750 -21.27 -24.83 -22.16
N PHE A 751 -21.69 -23.70 -21.55
CA PHE A 751 -21.71 -22.38 -22.18
C PHE A 751 -20.41 -22.16 -22.96
N GLY A 752 -20.50 -22.03 -24.28
CA GLY A 752 -19.34 -21.70 -25.09
C GLY A 752 -18.80 -20.30 -24.72
N PRO A 753 -17.57 -19.97 -25.14
CA PRO A 753 -16.98 -18.67 -24.82
C PRO A 753 -17.86 -17.52 -25.34
N PRO A 754 -18.21 -16.52 -24.51
CA PRO A 754 -18.98 -15.38 -24.97
C PRO A 754 -18.13 -14.56 -25.95
N LEU A 755 -18.64 -14.36 -27.16
CA LEU A 755 -18.00 -13.53 -28.17
C LEU A 755 -18.28 -12.07 -27.83
N VAL A 756 -17.23 -11.24 -27.80
CA VAL A 756 -17.36 -9.77 -27.73
C VAL A 756 -16.82 -9.17 -29.02
N SER A 757 -17.68 -8.43 -29.71
CA SER A 757 -17.30 -7.62 -30.86
C SER A 757 -17.48 -6.13 -30.53
N PHE A 758 -16.61 -5.30 -31.12
CA PHE A 758 -16.74 -3.84 -31.13
C PHE A 758 -16.92 -3.43 -32.59
N GLU A 759 -18.16 -3.41 -33.05
CA GLU A 759 -18.48 -3.18 -34.46
C GLU A 759 -18.84 -1.72 -34.74
N GLN A 760 -19.09 -0.96 -33.67
CA GLN A 760 -19.64 0.37 -33.74
C GLN A 760 -18.96 1.29 -32.73
N TYR A 761 -18.63 2.50 -33.19
CA TYR A 761 -17.95 3.54 -32.44
C TYR A 761 -18.76 4.84 -32.50
N CYS A 762 -18.98 5.45 -31.35
CA CYS A 762 -19.65 6.73 -31.20
C CYS A 762 -18.61 7.74 -30.70
N PRO A 763 -18.24 8.74 -31.51
CA PRO A 763 -17.37 9.81 -31.06
C PRO A 763 -18.07 10.64 -29.99
N GLU A 764 -17.30 11.16 -29.03
CA GLU A 764 -17.78 12.20 -28.10
C GLU A 764 -18.44 13.32 -28.92
N THR A 765 -19.55 13.88 -28.43
CA THR A 765 -20.42 14.89 -29.08
C THR A 765 -21.40 14.39 -30.15
N LEU A 766 -21.31 13.12 -30.55
CA LEU A 766 -22.28 12.51 -31.46
C LEU A 766 -23.23 11.60 -30.70
N CYS A 767 -24.52 11.64 -31.03
CA CYS A 767 -25.53 10.74 -30.47
C CYS A 767 -25.88 9.60 -31.46
N ARG A 768 -24.89 9.12 -32.21
CA ARG A 768 -25.05 7.99 -33.16
C ARG A 768 -23.76 7.22 -33.33
N PHE A 769 -23.89 5.93 -33.65
CA PHE A 769 -22.76 5.06 -33.91
C PHE A 769 -22.31 5.10 -35.38
N LEU A 770 -21.01 5.00 -35.58
CA LEU A 770 -20.32 4.82 -36.84
C LEU A 770 -19.86 3.37 -36.94
N THR A 771 -19.99 2.76 -38.12
CA THR A 771 -19.49 1.39 -38.36
C THR A 771 -17.97 1.40 -38.40
N VAL A 772 -17.35 0.42 -37.74
CA VAL A 772 -15.91 0.19 -37.82
C VAL A 772 -15.64 -0.81 -38.95
N GLU A 773 -15.04 -0.34 -40.04
CA GLU A 773 -14.81 -1.16 -41.24
C GLU A 773 -13.82 -2.33 -40.98
N PRO A 774 -13.95 -3.46 -41.70
CA PRO A 774 -13.06 -4.62 -41.57
C PRO A 774 -11.57 -4.29 -41.81
N GLU A 775 -11.25 -3.36 -42.72
CA GLU A 775 -9.87 -2.96 -43.04
C GLU A 775 -9.19 -2.21 -41.88
N MET A 776 -9.98 -1.45 -41.10
CA MET A 776 -9.52 -0.81 -39.86
C MET A 776 -9.18 -1.87 -38.81
N LYS A 777 -10.02 -2.91 -38.67
CA LYS A 777 -9.76 -4.06 -37.81
C LYS A 777 -8.45 -4.77 -38.19
N GLU A 778 -8.11 -4.83 -39.47
CA GLU A 778 -6.83 -5.38 -39.96
C GLU A 778 -5.63 -4.44 -39.73
N SER A 779 -5.81 -3.13 -39.93
CA SER A 779 -4.77 -2.11 -39.67
C SER A 779 -4.43 -2.03 -38.18
N LEU A 780 -5.44 -2.16 -37.33
CA LEU A 780 -5.30 -2.26 -35.88
C LEU A 780 -4.52 -3.52 -35.50
N LYS A 781 -4.91 -4.67 -36.07
CA LYS A 781 -4.17 -5.93 -35.94
C LYS A 781 -2.72 -5.78 -36.40
N HIS A 782 -2.46 -5.02 -37.46
CA HIS A 782 -1.10 -4.76 -37.95
C HIS A 782 -0.26 -3.88 -37.00
N GLU A 783 -0.82 -2.80 -36.43
CA GLU A 783 -0.13 -2.00 -35.40
C GLU A 783 0.02 -2.77 -34.07
N PHE A 784 -0.93 -3.64 -33.73
CA PHE A 784 -0.83 -4.57 -32.60
C PHE A 784 0.27 -5.60 -32.79
N ASP A 785 0.39 -6.18 -33.99
CA ASP A 785 1.41 -7.18 -34.34
C ASP A 785 2.83 -6.59 -34.23
N LYS A 786 3.00 -5.26 -34.26
CA LYS A 786 4.29 -4.57 -34.02
C LYS A 786 4.70 -4.49 -32.54
N GLY A 787 3.85 -4.90 -31.60
CA GLY A 787 4.18 -5.02 -30.18
C GLY A 787 4.20 -3.71 -29.38
N SER A 788 3.63 -2.63 -29.92
CA SER A 788 3.58 -1.28 -29.30
C SER A 788 2.63 -1.17 -28.10
N PHE A 789 1.92 -2.25 -27.75
CA PHE A 789 0.80 -2.24 -26.78
C PHE A 789 1.20 -2.54 -25.33
N ILE A 790 2.46 -2.89 -25.09
CA ILE A 790 3.00 -3.09 -23.74
C ILE A 790 3.28 -1.71 -23.14
N GLY A 791 2.28 -1.15 -22.45
CA GLY A 791 2.33 0.17 -21.80
C GLY A 791 1.56 1.27 -22.55
N ILE A 792 0.23 1.13 -22.68
CA ILE A 792 -0.59 2.09 -23.43
C ILE A 792 -0.43 3.51 -22.85
N GLN A 793 0.21 4.38 -23.63
CA GLN A 793 0.10 5.82 -23.48
C GLN A 793 -1.22 6.28 -24.11
N GLN A 794 -1.94 7.20 -23.45
CA GLN A 794 -3.19 7.86 -23.90
C GLN A 794 -3.20 8.24 -25.40
N ARG A 795 -2.02 8.54 -25.95
CA ARG A 795 -1.78 8.90 -27.34
C ARG A 795 -2.18 7.82 -28.35
N VAL A 796 -1.85 6.54 -28.12
CA VAL A 796 -2.13 5.44 -29.09
C VAL A 796 -3.64 5.21 -29.24
N TYR A 797 -4.39 5.33 -28.15
CA TYR A 797 -5.85 5.28 -28.17
C TYR A 797 -6.47 6.43 -28.97
N GLN A 798 -5.94 7.65 -28.82
CA GLN A 798 -6.44 8.81 -29.55
C GLN A 798 -6.08 8.76 -31.04
N GLU A 799 -4.93 8.18 -31.40
CA GLU A 799 -4.57 7.89 -32.80
C GLU A 799 -5.60 6.93 -33.43
N TYR A 800 -6.01 5.88 -32.70
CA TYR A 800 -7.02 4.91 -33.14
C TYR A 800 -8.39 5.55 -33.44
N THR A 801 -8.97 6.25 -32.47
CA THR A 801 -10.29 6.89 -32.62
C THR A 801 -10.29 8.00 -33.67
N THR A 802 -9.15 8.67 -33.87
CA THR A 802 -8.97 9.63 -34.98
C THR A 802 -8.97 8.95 -36.34
N SER A 803 -8.42 7.74 -36.45
CA SER A 803 -8.45 6.97 -37.71
C SER A 803 -9.87 6.52 -38.08
N ILE A 804 -10.67 6.08 -37.11
CA ILE A 804 -12.07 5.70 -37.33
C ILE A 804 -12.89 6.89 -37.86
N LEU A 805 -12.68 8.07 -37.29
CA LEU A 805 -13.32 9.32 -37.73
C LEU A 805 -12.96 9.69 -39.17
N ASN A 806 -11.69 9.51 -39.55
CA ASN A 806 -11.21 9.80 -40.89
C ASN A 806 -11.82 8.92 -41.97
N ASP A 807 -12.00 7.63 -41.69
CA ASP A 807 -12.59 6.70 -42.65
C ASP A 807 -14.10 6.90 -42.79
N ASN A 808 -14.74 7.37 -41.72
CA ASN A 808 -16.14 7.74 -41.73
C ASN A 808 -16.39 9.20 -42.12
N VAL A 809 -15.35 9.98 -42.50
CA VAL A 809 -15.50 11.42 -42.79
C VAL A 809 -16.52 11.68 -43.90
N GLY A 810 -16.63 10.78 -44.88
CA GLY A 810 -17.57 10.90 -45.99
C GLY A 810 -19.05 10.73 -45.60
N VAL A 811 -19.33 10.16 -44.43
CA VAL A 811 -20.70 9.98 -43.89
C VAL A 811 -21.03 10.96 -42.76
N LEU A 812 -20.10 11.85 -42.42
CA LEU A 812 -20.31 12.95 -41.47
C LEU A 812 -20.76 14.20 -42.22
N SER A 813 -21.79 14.85 -41.71
CA SER A 813 -22.20 16.17 -42.20
C SER A 813 -21.18 17.24 -41.77
N PRO A 814 -21.10 18.38 -42.49
CA PRO A 814 -20.22 19.49 -42.08
C PRO A 814 -20.48 20.00 -40.66
N ALA A 815 -21.74 19.92 -40.20
CA ALA A 815 -22.13 20.26 -38.84
C ALA A 815 -21.52 19.30 -37.81
N GLU A 816 -21.60 17.99 -38.06
CA GLU A 816 -21.05 16.96 -37.15
C GLU A 816 -19.52 17.02 -37.08
N ILE A 817 -18.84 17.27 -38.20
CA ILE A 817 -17.38 17.49 -38.22
C ILE A 817 -17.02 18.70 -37.35
N ALA A 818 -17.79 19.78 -37.47
CA ALA A 818 -17.59 20.98 -36.66
C ALA A 818 -17.87 20.74 -35.17
N ASP A 819 -18.86 19.91 -34.81
CA ASP A 819 -19.11 19.51 -33.42
C ASP A 819 -17.92 18.72 -32.84
N ILE A 820 -17.39 17.74 -33.57
CA ILE A 820 -16.22 16.96 -33.13
C ILE A 820 -14.99 17.87 -32.90
N VAL A 821 -14.78 18.89 -33.74
CA VAL A 821 -13.64 19.81 -33.62
C VAL A 821 -13.84 20.84 -32.50
N CYS A 822 -15.04 21.41 -32.37
CA CYS A 822 -15.30 22.53 -31.46
C CYS A 822 -15.75 22.10 -30.06
N LEU A 823 -16.32 20.90 -29.93
CA LEU A 823 -16.88 20.37 -28.69
C LEU A 823 -16.18 19.07 -28.25
N GLY A 824 -15.59 18.31 -29.19
CA GLY A 824 -14.83 17.10 -28.88
C GLY A 824 -13.40 17.37 -28.45
N ARG A 825 -12.72 16.34 -27.92
CA ARG A 825 -11.35 16.45 -27.39
C ARG A 825 -10.28 16.22 -28.47
N ALA A 826 -9.21 17.03 -28.41
CA ALA A 826 -7.88 16.73 -28.95
C ALA A 826 -7.78 16.41 -30.47
N ARG A 827 -8.65 16.99 -31.31
CA ARG A 827 -8.61 16.79 -32.77
C ARG A 827 -8.87 18.09 -33.52
N LEU A 828 -8.14 18.30 -34.61
CA LEU A 828 -8.39 19.39 -35.57
C LEU A 828 -8.73 18.81 -36.94
N PHE A 829 -9.36 19.60 -37.82
CA PHE A 829 -9.73 19.16 -39.16
C PHE A 829 -8.97 19.95 -40.24
N SER A 830 -8.24 19.26 -41.11
CA SER A 830 -7.48 19.91 -42.18
C SER A 830 -7.49 19.07 -43.44
N ASN A 831 -7.69 19.72 -44.59
CA ASN A 831 -7.64 19.12 -45.92
C ASN A 831 -8.51 17.85 -46.05
N GLY A 832 -9.71 17.88 -45.44
CA GLY A 832 -10.66 16.77 -45.48
C GLY A 832 -10.38 15.63 -44.49
N ARG A 833 -9.50 15.82 -43.51
CA ARG A 833 -9.13 14.80 -42.51
C ARG A 833 -8.99 15.37 -41.09
N PHE A 834 -9.34 14.59 -40.10
CA PHE A 834 -9.00 14.80 -38.69
C PHE A 834 -7.52 14.49 -38.42
N ILE A 835 -6.90 15.33 -37.60
CA ILE A 835 -5.51 15.22 -37.15
C ILE A 835 -5.52 15.28 -35.62
N LEU A 836 -4.79 14.36 -34.99
CA LEU A 836 -4.62 14.34 -33.54
C LEU A 836 -3.80 15.56 -33.09
N ALA A 837 -4.28 16.27 -32.08
CA ALA A 837 -3.66 17.49 -31.57
C ALA A 837 -3.92 17.68 -30.07
N GLY A 838 -3.03 18.37 -29.35
CA GLY A 838 -3.27 18.74 -27.96
C GLY A 838 -4.32 19.86 -27.83
N TRP A 839 -4.88 20.05 -26.62
CA TRP A 839 -5.85 21.13 -26.34
C TRP A 839 -5.36 22.51 -26.79
N ALA A 840 -4.13 22.88 -26.41
CA ALA A 840 -3.53 24.15 -26.77
C ALA A 840 -3.33 24.32 -28.30
N GLU A 841 -3.18 23.21 -29.04
CA GLU A 841 -3.03 23.23 -30.49
C GLU A 841 -4.38 23.44 -31.18
N VAL A 842 -5.45 22.81 -30.67
CA VAL A 842 -6.82 23.00 -31.15
C VAL A 842 -7.29 24.43 -30.90
N ASP A 843 -7.06 24.99 -29.71
CA ASP A 843 -7.44 26.38 -29.38
C ASP A 843 -6.74 27.38 -30.31
N LYS A 844 -5.44 27.16 -30.56
CA LYS A 844 -4.66 27.99 -31.48
C LYS A 844 -5.16 27.87 -32.92
N TYR A 845 -5.50 26.65 -33.34
CA TYR A 845 -6.08 26.38 -34.66
C TYR A 845 -7.41 27.11 -34.83
N VAL A 846 -8.36 26.96 -33.89
CA VAL A 846 -9.65 27.65 -33.91
C VAL A 846 -9.47 29.17 -33.92
N SER A 847 -8.55 29.70 -33.11
CA SER A 847 -8.24 31.13 -33.08
C SER A 847 -7.73 31.66 -34.43
N ARG A 848 -6.92 30.88 -35.16
CA ARG A 848 -6.44 31.27 -36.50
C ARG A 848 -7.57 31.32 -37.51
N LEU A 849 -8.47 30.32 -37.49
CA LEU A 849 -9.65 30.32 -38.34
C LEU A 849 -10.54 31.55 -38.05
N MET A 850 -10.80 31.86 -36.77
CA MET A 850 -11.60 33.04 -36.40
C MET A 850 -10.98 34.38 -36.85
N ASN A 851 -9.66 34.42 -37.07
CA ASN A 851 -8.94 35.60 -37.57
C ASN A 851 -8.79 35.64 -39.10
N GLY A 852 -9.42 34.71 -39.84
CA GLY A 852 -9.40 34.70 -41.30
C GLY A 852 -8.24 33.94 -41.95
N ASP A 853 -7.45 33.20 -41.17
CA ASP A 853 -6.27 32.46 -41.66
C ASP A 853 -6.62 31.00 -41.97
N PHE A 854 -7.19 30.78 -43.16
CA PHE A 854 -7.76 29.49 -43.57
C PHE A 854 -6.87 28.68 -44.52
N GLY A 855 -5.97 29.34 -45.26
CA GLY A 855 -5.29 28.76 -46.44
C GLY A 855 -4.30 27.63 -46.11
N GLU A 856 -3.91 27.48 -44.85
CA GLU A 856 -3.08 26.36 -44.38
C GLU A 856 -3.91 25.08 -44.15
N TYR A 857 -5.22 25.23 -43.87
CA TYR A 857 -6.06 24.15 -43.36
C TYR A 857 -7.22 23.76 -44.27
N PHE A 858 -7.73 24.71 -45.07
CA PHE A 858 -8.85 24.53 -45.98
C PHE A 858 -8.48 25.05 -47.37
N GLY A 859 -8.93 24.32 -48.41
CA GLY A 859 -8.66 24.70 -49.80
C GLY A 859 -9.55 25.82 -50.34
N SER A 860 -10.58 26.25 -49.61
CA SER A 860 -11.54 27.27 -50.01
C SER A 860 -12.17 27.96 -48.80
N GLU A 861 -12.36 29.29 -48.88
CA GLU A 861 -13.11 30.06 -47.87
C GLU A 861 -14.61 29.72 -47.86
N GLN A 862 -15.11 29.03 -48.88
CA GLN A 862 -16.48 28.53 -48.96
C GLN A 862 -16.63 27.08 -48.51
N ASP A 863 -15.61 26.51 -47.87
CA ASP A 863 -15.69 25.15 -47.36
C ASP A 863 -16.83 25.06 -46.31
N PRO A 864 -17.80 24.13 -46.48
CA PRO A 864 -18.97 24.05 -45.61
C PRO A 864 -18.61 23.64 -44.18
N VAL A 865 -17.51 22.92 -43.95
CA VAL A 865 -17.04 22.56 -42.60
C VAL A 865 -16.48 23.80 -41.92
N LEU A 866 -15.68 24.59 -42.64
CA LEU A 866 -15.12 25.84 -42.13
C LEU A 866 -16.22 26.80 -41.67
N LEU A 867 -17.26 26.98 -42.49
CA LEU A 867 -18.39 27.86 -42.17
C LEU A 867 -19.12 27.42 -40.89
N GLU A 868 -19.29 26.11 -40.70
CA GLU A 868 -19.95 25.56 -39.51
C GLU A 868 -19.09 25.60 -38.23
N ILE A 869 -17.75 25.51 -38.36
CA ILE A 869 -16.80 25.75 -37.25
C ILE A 869 -16.90 27.22 -36.81
N VAL A 870 -16.74 28.16 -37.74
CA VAL A 870 -16.80 29.61 -37.46
C VAL A 870 -18.14 29.98 -36.83
N LYS A 871 -19.24 29.41 -37.32
CA LYS A 871 -20.59 29.65 -36.79
C LYS A 871 -20.77 29.17 -35.35
N ARG A 872 -20.23 28.01 -34.97
CA ARG A 872 -20.30 27.49 -33.59
C ARG A 872 -19.52 28.35 -32.61
N GLU A 873 -18.30 28.71 -32.98
CA GLU A 873 -17.41 29.53 -32.14
C GLU A 873 -17.91 30.98 -32.01
N THR A 874 -18.46 31.54 -33.09
CA THR A 874 -19.16 32.83 -33.02
C THR A 874 -20.35 32.75 -32.06
N LYS A 875 -21.12 31.66 -32.08
CA LYS A 875 -22.26 31.47 -31.17
C LYS A 875 -21.83 31.31 -29.71
N LYS A 876 -20.68 30.69 -29.43
CA LYS A 876 -20.05 30.66 -28.08
C LYS A 876 -19.68 32.07 -27.59
N LEU A 877 -19.08 32.90 -28.46
CA LEU A 877 -18.73 34.29 -28.14
C LEU A 877 -19.96 35.19 -27.85
N PHE A 878 -21.14 34.83 -28.36
CA PHE A 878 -22.40 35.58 -28.19
C PHE A 878 -23.42 34.88 -27.27
N THR A 879 -23.08 33.76 -26.64
CA THR A 879 -23.91 33.15 -25.59
C THR A 879 -23.47 33.71 -24.23
N PRO A 880 -24.34 34.39 -23.47
CA PRO A 880 -23.99 34.89 -22.15
C PRO A 880 -23.97 33.71 -21.17
N GLU A 881 -22.80 33.14 -20.91
CA GLU A 881 -22.58 32.38 -19.68
C GLU A 881 -22.50 33.36 -18.50
N GLY A 882 -23.47 33.27 -17.58
CA GLY A 882 -23.34 33.64 -16.17
C GLY A 882 -23.15 35.11 -15.83
N SER A 883 -24.22 35.75 -15.38
CA SER A 883 -24.13 36.68 -14.25
C SER A 883 -23.53 35.96 -13.03
N ASP A 884 -22.48 36.58 -12.50
CA ASP A 884 -21.71 36.35 -11.26
C ASP A 884 -20.69 35.20 -11.21
#